data_AF-A0A914A610-F1
#
_entry.id   AF-A0A914A610-F1
#
_cell.length_a   1.000
_cell.length_b   1.000
_cell.length_c   1.000
_cell.angle_alpha   90.00
_cell.angle_beta   90.00
_cell.angle_gamma   90.00
#
_symmetry.space_group_name_H-M   'P 1'
#
loop_
_entity.id
_entity.type
_entity.pdbx_description
1 polymer ?
#
loop_
_entity_poly.entity_id
_entity_poly.type
_entity_poly.pdbx_seq_one_letter_code
_entity_poly.pdbx_strand_id
1 'polypeptide(L)'
;MTYSSSVHEHNNNTVFFSDNPNLQETLFLHIYFVVENLIMFQSVRVAVSFIVALLVSKMVGSLYGTSVDHDRDIEHTIGELNRRIAGLQVQRSHAYVPPVFWAKDRGVYESNIRINTYGKPWIAGFRQVGVFDNNAFATAWVTICLLEAGQYGKGAPVPGDEPMKRALELINSHHDKNSPPGNGAVDFWPQTLNHSSGLWVSQPTNIISIISLLDDDLPWDLIEKVCSILGPSSEVCELLKFLQGARQELFPAFKIPADFDDTFVNIGLGSLLKQLSKRYPVLYQLWESNNTNTDSAFELLKTYAYRPLSDDLANVIDPRTYYYAHGFLEKANDEGKPVSLVTTWIQNLTEERVRHNEGVSMPFNINNVDSTVAANVIYGVNAALLENMFETKTWFDADTRMVYENTTSFIAWVIESGTMTSRPDLALTYYPSRYNFYWFVARTRFLIANRIARGDLPAFPSLRLVYEQLNEVLQSRVTTDILAEAKTEGGKWAYFDDFLGGADETWEGKPKNSADDRLFTTSMAVNTLIATWTTQDEVTGQLTWAKDTPVDVIRVVDQAVSWLAEFILSDDYKPLNAFFSGSVKGTSTMPFYYPINFLEYVNGTKIPLNDTHIDLDSSVVLAMSGVVPHEQYKKMVQEPHFGHQTPTEFPGYSNSVFPFWSSAAYTYASTLLTLSQFLNLAT
;
A
#
# COMPACT_ATOMS: atom_id res chain seq x y z
N MET A 1 -52.25 69.60 -3.97
CA MET A 1 -51.04 70.26 -3.42
C MET A 1 -50.02 69.14 -3.22
N THR A 2 -49.04 68.95 -4.12
CA THR A 2 -47.75 69.69 -4.24
C THR A 2 -46.87 69.47 -2.99
N TYR A 3 -45.63 68.98 -3.05
CA TYR A 3 -44.69 68.69 -4.15
C TYR A 3 -43.62 67.67 -3.65
N SER A 4 -42.99 66.87 -4.54
CA SER A 4 -41.51 66.59 -4.62
C SER A 4 -40.74 66.00 -3.40
N SER A 5 -39.62 65.27 -3.48
CA SER A 5 -38.80 64.58 -4.51
C SER A 5 -37.64 63.89 -3.74
N SER A 6 -36.92 62.87 -4.21
CA SER A 6 -36.92 62.08 -5.46
C SER A 6 -36.18 60.75 -5.23
N VAL A 7 -36.33 59.78 -6.14
CA VAL A 7 -35.61 58.50 -6.16
C VAL A 7 -34.41 58.59 -7.11
N HIS A 8 -33.29 57.92 -6.78
CA HIS A 8 -32.24 57.61 -7.76
C HIS A 8 -32.18 56.10 -7.98
N GLU A 9 -32.39 55.68 -9.22
CA GLU A 9 -32.16 54.32 -9.69
C GLU A 9 -30.66 54.06 -9.86
N HIS A 10 -30.21 52.85 -9.52
CA HIS A 10 -28.98 52.27 -10.08
C HIS A 10 -29.29 50.89 -10.65
N ASN A 11 -28.87 50.69 -11.91
CA ASN A 11 -29.29 49.57 -12.73
C ASN A 11 -28.62 48.26 -12.32
N ASN A 12 -29.42 47.20 -12.27
CA ASN A 12 -28.91 45.83 -12.32
C ASN A 12 -28.33 45.55 -13.71
N ASN A 13 -27.03 45.32 -13.79
CA ASN A 13 -26.39 44.64 -14.91
C ASN A 13 -25.84 43.29 -14.45
N THR A 14 -26.74 42.33 -14.28
CA THR A 14 -26.38 40.91 -14.08
C THR A 14 -25.90 40.36 -15.43
N VAL A 15 -24.59 40.27 -15.64
CA VAL A 15 -24.04 39.65 -16.84
C VAL A 15 -24.23 38.13 -16.75
N PHE A 16 -25.16 37.61 -17.53
CA PHE A 16 -25.23 36.17 -17.78
C PHE A 16 -23.99 35.74 -18.56
N PHE A 17 -23.10 34.98 -17.91
CA PHE A 17 -22.17 34.13 -18.64
C PHE A 17 -22.95 32.94 -19.20
N SER A 18 -22.85 32.74 -20.51
CA SER A 18 -23.49 31.62 -21.20
C SER A 18 -22.63 30.36 -21.12
N ASP A 19 -23.26 29.21 -20.92
CA ASP A 19 -22.67 27.86 -21.08
C ASP A 19 -22.33 27.58 -22.56
N ASN A 20 -21.37 28.32 -23.11
CA ASN A 20 -20.91 28.18 -24.48
C ASN A 20 -19.53 27.49 -24.47
N PRO A 21 -19.43 26.18 -24.79
CA PRO A 21 -18.18 25.44 -24.72
C PRO A 21 -17.09 26.04 -25.63
N ASN A 22 -17.47 26.65 -26.76
CA ASN A 22 -16.54 27.34 -27.64
C ASN A 22 -15.86 28.56 -26.96
N LEU A 23 -16.50 29.17 -25.95
CA LEU A 23 -15.91 30.28 -25.21
C LEU A 23 -14.84 29.78 -24.21
N GLN A 24 -15.04 28.60 -23.62
CA GLN A 24 -14.04 27.95 -22.77
C GLN A 24 -12.84 27.48 -23.60
N GLU A 25 -13.05 26.87 -24.78
CA GLU A 25 -11.96 26.55 -25.71
C GLU A 25 -11.21 27.82 -26.18
N THR A 26 -11.92 28.89 -26.50
CA THR A 26 -11.29 30.15 -26.95
C THR A 26 -10.49 30.84 -25.83
N LEU A 27 -10.98 30.75 -24.58
CA LEU A 27 -10.26 31.24 -23.41
C LEU A 27 -9.04 30.36 -23.10
N PHE A 28 -9.16 29.04 -23.22
CA PHE A 28 -8.05 28.10 -23.07
C PHE A 28 -6.97 28.33 -24.14
N LEU A 29 -7.36 28.58 -25.40
CA LEU A 29 -6.44 28.96 -26.48
C LEU A 29 -5.80 30.34 -26.26
N HIS A 30 -6.50 31.31 -25.68
CA HIS A 30 -5.89 32.60 -25.29
C HIS A 30 -4.93 32.46 -24.11
N ILE A 31 -5.26 31.65 -23.10
CA ILE A 31 -4.36 31.34 -21.99
C ILE A 31 -3.13 30.61 -22.53
N TYR A 32 -3.29 29.62 -23.41
CA TYR A 32 -2.22 28.93 -24.13
C TYR A 32 -1.29 29.93 -24.85
N PHE A 33 -1.86 30.88 -25.60
CA PHE A 33 -1.08 31.88 -26.36
C PHE A 33 -0.37 32.90 -25.45
N VAL A 34 -0.99 33.32 -24.35
CA VAL A 34 -0.38 34.21 -23.35
C VAL A 34 0.75 33.49 -22.59
N VAL A 35 0.55 32.21 -22.26
CA VAL A 35 1.55 31.35 -21.62
C VAL A 35 2.73 31.07 -22.55
N GLU A 36 2.52 30.76 -23.83
CA GLU A 36 3.63 30.61 -24.81
C GLU A 36 4.48 31.87 -24.94
N ASN A 37 3.89 33.07 -24.86
CA ASN A 37 4.61 34.34 -25.02
C ASN A 37 5.27 34.87 -23.73
N LEU A 38 4.95 34.32 -22.55
CA LEU A 38 5.57 34.66 -21.27
C LEU A 38 6.67 33.67 -20.82
N ILE A 39 6.75 32.47 -21.40
CA ILE A 39 7.76 31.47 -21.02
C ILE A 39 9.09 31.71 -21.75
N MET A 40 9.96 32.51 -21.11
CA MET A 40 11.40 32.59 -21.42
C MET A 40 12.28 32.00 -20.31
N PHE A 41 11.81 30.95 -19.62
CA PHE A 41 12.61 30.16 -18.66
C PHE A 41 12.63 28.68 -19.04
N GLN A 42 13.80 28.04 -18.94
CA GLN A 42 14.04 26.69 -19.47
C GLN A 42 13.40 25.58 -18.62
N SER A 43 13.26 25.75 -17.31
CA SER A 43 12.64 24.76 -16.40
C SER A 43 11.17 24.52 -16.76
N VAL A 44 10.40 25.59 -16.94
CA VAL A 44 8.98 25.54 -17.35
C VAL A 44 8.82 24.91 -18.74
N ARG A 45 9.76 25.14 -19.66
CA ARG A 45 9.75 24.45 -20.96
C ARG A 45 9.82 22.94 -20.81
N VAL A 46 10.55 22.37 -19.85
CA VAL A 46 10.56 20.92 -19.69
C VAL A 46 9.24 20.42 -19.11
N ALA A 47 8.74 21.02 -18.03
CA ALA A 47 7.47 20.61 -17.41
C ALA A 47 6.29 20.70 -18.40
N VAL A 48 6.17 21.83 -19.11
CA VAL A 48 5.12 22.03 -20.12
C VAL A 48 5.35 21.16 -21.35
N SER A 49 6.58 20.96 -21.83
CA SER A 49 6.83 20.03 -22.94
C SER A 49 6.58 18.57 -22.56
N PHE A 50 6.75 18.19 -21.29
CA PHE A 50 6.35 16.86 -20.79
C PHE A 50 4.84 16.69 -20.85
N ILE A 51 4.09 17.67 -20.34
CA ILE A 51 2.62 17.68 -20.39
C ILE A 51 2.12 17.68 -21.85
N VAL A 52 2.70 18.51 -22.72
CA VAL A 52 2.33 18.58 -24.15
C VAL A 52 2.74 17.29 -24.89
N ALA A 53 3.92 16.71 -24.63
CA ALA A 53 4.33 15.44 -25.24
C ALA A 53 3.44 14.26 -24.77
N LEU A 54 2.99 14.26 -23.50
CA LEU A 54 2.02 13.30 -22.98
C LEU A 54 0.65 13.44 -23.66
N LEU A 55 0.20 14.66 -23.92
CA LEU A 55 -1.04 14.95 -24.65
C LEU A 55 -0.95 14.54 -26.13
N VAL A 56 0.15 14.87 -26.81
CA VAL A 56 0.39 14.53 -28.23
C VAL A 56 0.59 13.03 -28.43
N SER A 57 1.31 12.35 -27.52
CA SER A 57 1.48 10.89 -27.54
C SER A 57 0.12 10.17 -27.49
N LYS A 58 -0.80 10.62 -26.63
CA LYS A 58 -2.16 10.07 -26.54
C LYS A 58 -3.01 10.30 -27.80
N MET A 59 -2.80 11.40 -28.52
CA MET A 59 -3.50 11.63 -29.81
C MET A 59 -2.99 10.71 -30.94
N VAL A 60 -1.72 10.30 -30.92
CA VAL A 60 -1.13 9.43 -31.96
C VAL A 60 -1.36 7.94 -31.69
N GLY A 61 -1.56 7.52 -30.43
CA GLY A 61 -1.78 6.12 -30.04
C GLY A 61 -3.06 5.45 -30.55
N SER A 62 -3.98 6.20 -31.19
CA SER A 62 -5.31 5.71 -31.57
C SER A 62 -5.39 4.91 -32.89
N LEU A 63 -4.26 4.56 -33.52
CA LEU A 63 -4.24 4.07 -34.92
C LEU A 63 -3.69 2.65 -35.16
N TYR A 64 -3.34 1.88 -34.13
CA TYR A 64 -2.85 0.50 -34.30
C TYR A 64 -3.49 -0.49 -33.32
N GLY A 65 -4.79 -0.73 -33.50
CA GLY A 65 -5.46 -1.91 -32.93
C GLY A 65 -5.22 -3.13 -33.82
N THR A 66 -4.24 -3.98 -33.49
CA THR A 66 -4.09 -5.30 -34.11
C THR A 66 -4.96 -6.31 -33.35
N SER A 67 -5.94 -6.90 -34.02
CA SER A 67 -6.69 -8.06 -33.50
C SER A 67 -5.75 -9.25 -33.28
N VAL A 68 -5.83 -9.90 -32.11
CA VAL A 68 -5.04 -11.09 -31.77
C VAL A 68 -5.97 -12.27 -31.51
N ASP A 69 -5.50 -13.49 -31.82
CA ASP A 69 -6.22 -14.77 -31.67
C ASP A 69 -6.85 -14.99 -30.29
N HIS A 70 -8.02 -15.64 -30.30
CA HIS A 70 -8.98 -15.77 -29.18
C HIS A 70 -8.88 -17.07 -28.36
N ASP A 71 -7.76 -17.80 -28.42
CA ASP A 71 -7.45 -18.89 -27.49
C ASP A 71 -5.92 -18.88 -27.21
N ARG A 72 -5.49 -18.09 -26.22
CA ARG A 72 -4.10 -18.12 -25.74
C ARG A 72 -3.91 -19.23 -24.73
N ASP A 73 -3.02 -20.17 -25.06
CA ASP A 73 -2.53 -21.18 -24.11
C ASP A 73 -1.93 -20.53 -22.85
N ILE A 74 -2.31 -21.03 -21.69
CA ILE A 74 -1.87 -20.52 -20.38
C ILE A 74 -0.36 -20.71 -20.22
N GLU A 75 0.22 -21.82 -20.69
CA GLU A 75 1.67 -22.06 -20.61
C GLU A 75 2.45 -21.01 -21.46
N HIS A 76 1.95 -20.65 -22.64
CA HIS A 76 2.48 -19.54 -23.43
C HIS A 76 2.36 -18.18 -22.71
N THR A 77 1.21 -17.89 -22.10
CA THR A 77 0.99 -16.64 -21.36
C THR A 77 1.92 -16.52 -20.16
N ILE A 78 2.15 -17.60 -19.39
CA ILE A 78 3.14 -17.66 -18.31
C ILE A 78 4.56 -17.37 -18.83
N GLY A 79 4.94 -17.95 -19.97
CA GLY A 79 6.24 -17.72 -20.60
C GLY A 79 6.48 -16.26 -20.99
N GLU A 80 5.46 -15.59 -21.53
CA GLU A 80 5.54 -14.17 -21.88
C GLU A 80 5.52 -13.25 -20.64
N LEU A 81 4.73 -13.57 -19.61
CA LEU A 81 4.77 -12.83 -18.34
C LEU A 81 6.17 -12.85 -17.73
N ASN A 82 6.84 -14.01 -17.71
CA ASN A 82 8.22 -14.13 -17.23
C ASN A 82 9.19 -13.23 -18.03
N ARG A 83 9.00 -13.10 -19.36
CA ARG A 83 9.80 -12.17 -20.18
C ARG A 83 9.52 -10.70 -19.83
N ARG A 84 8.25 -10.31 -19.64
CA ARG A 84 7.87 -8.95 -19.23
C ARG A 84 8.44 -8.59 -17.86
N ILE A 85 8.34 -9.48 -16.87
CA ILE A 85 8.88 -9.28 -15.52
C ILE A 85 10.41 -9.11 -15.57
N ALA A 86 11.12 -9.97 -16.31
CA ALA A 86 12.58 -9.86 -16.48
C ALA A 86 13.00 -8.54 -17.17
N GLY A 87 12.21 -8.06 -18.13
CA GLY A 87 12.42 -6.76 -18.78
C GLY A 87 12.19 -5.55 -17.87
N LEU A 88 11.42 -5.72 -16.80
CA LEU A 88 11.16 -4.70 -15.77
C LEU A 88 12.14 -4.78 -14.58
N GLN A 89 13.22 -5.57 -14.64
CA GLN A 89 14.31 -5.47 -13.67
C GLN A 89 15.39 -4.50 -14.16
N VAL A 90 15.79 -3.57 -13.31
CA VAL A 90 16.91 -2.65 -13.57
C VAL A 90 18.24 -3.40 -13.58
N GLN A 91 18.88 -3.47 -14.75
CA GLN A 91 20.11 -4.24 -14.95
C GLN A 91 21.39 -3.53 -14.48
N ARG A 92 21.36 -2.20 -14.34
CA ARG A 92 22.50 -1.36 -13.96
C ARG A 92 22.00 -0.13 -13.20
N SER A 93 22.76 0.31 -12.18
CA SER A 93 22.42 1.55 -11.50
C SER A 93 22.69 2.76 -12.40
N HIS A 94 21.81 3.76 -12.31
CA HIS A 94 21.94 5.05 -12.97
C HIS A 94 21.65 6.16 -11.95
N ALA A 95 22.51 7.17 -11.90
CA ALA A 95 22.31 8.33 -11.04
C ALA A 95 21.16 9.20 -11.55
N TYR A 96 20.54 9.98 -10.64
CA TYR A 96 19.54 10.97 -11.01
C TYR A 96 20.17 12.07 -11.89
N VAL A 97 19.52 12.39 -13.00
CA VAL A 97 19.90 13.50 -13.90
C VAL A 97 18.67 14.37 -14.10
N PRO A 98 18.45 15.38 -13.24
CA PRO A 98 17.26 16.24 -13.35
C PRO A 98 17.24 17.03 -14.66
N PRO A 99 16.08 17.26 -15.27
CA PRO A 99 14.77 16.60 -15.08
C PRO A 99 14.58 15.39 -16.03
N VAL A 100 15.67 14.79 -16.54
CA VAL A 100 15.67 13.91 -17.72
C VAL A 100 15.60 12.43 -17.36
N PHE A 101 16.29 12.00 -16.30
CA PHE A 101 16.37 10.59 -15.90
C PHE A 101 16.25 10.41 -14.39
N TRP A 102 15.37 9.50 -13.97
CA TRP A 102 15.28 9.02 -12.60
C TRP A 102 16.54 8.26 -12.18
N ALA A 103 16.93 8.38 -10.91
CA ALA A 103 17.84 7.43 -10.30
C ALA A 103 17.18 6.05 -10.30
N LYS A 104 17.92 5.02 -10.74
CA LYS A 104 17.48 3.63 -10.71
C LYS A 104 18.60 2.78 -10.11
N ASP A 105 18.28 1.91 -9.17
CA ASP A 105 19.25 1.01 -8.55
C ASP A 105 19.24 -0.40 -9.16
N ARG A 106 20.42 -0.99 -9.32
CA ARG A 106 20.56 -2.33 -9.90
C ARG A 106 19.81 -3.36 -9.06
N GLY A 107 18.98 -4.15 -9.72
CA GLY A 107 18.24 -5.26 -9.10
C GLY A 107 16.78 -4.95 -8.79
N VAL A 108 16.40 -3.67 -8.72
CA VAL A 108 15.02 -3.28 -8.44
C VAL A 108 14.09 -3.70 -9.58
N TYR A 109 12.91 -4.22 -9.23
CA TYR A 109 11.81 -4.39 -10.16
C TYR A 109 11.00 -3.09 -10.23
N GLU A 110 10.68 -2.60 -11.43
CA GLU A 110 10.13 -1.26 -11.59
C GLU A 110 8.87 -1.03 -10.74
N SER A 111 8.93 -0.03 -9.88
CA SER A 111 7.81 0.50 -9.10
C SER A 111 7.78 2.02 -9.24
N ASN A 112 6.59 2.61 -9.17
CA ASN A 112 6.40 4.04 -9.35
C ASN A 112 5.41 4.59 -8.33
N ILE A 113 5.72 5.77 -7.81
CA ILE A 113 4.83 6.57 -6.98
C ILE A 113 3.95 7.40 -7.88
N ARG A 114 2.65 7.34 -7.65
CA ARG A 114 1.58 7.93 -8.43
C ARG A 114 0.66 8.67 -7.50
N ILE A 115 -0.12 9.60 -8.04
CA ILE A 115 -1.19 10.27 -7.29
C ILE A 115 -2.51 9.64 -7.72
N ASN A 116 -3.33 9.21 -6.76
CA ASN A 116 -4.70 8.80 -7.03
C ASN A 116 -5.50 10.06 -7.40
N THR A 117 -5.84 10.20 -8.67
CA THR A 117 -6.71 11.23 -9.19
C THR A 117 -7.93 10.57 -9.82
N TYR A 118 -9.04 11.28 -10.01
CA TYR A 118 -10.32 10.74 -10.49
C TYR A 118 -11.08 11.77 -11.34
N GLY A 119 -12.31 11.48 -11.76
CA GLY A 119 -13.10 12.40 -12.59
C GLY A 119 -12.65 12.41 -14.05
N LYS A 120 -12.65 13.59 -14.68
CA LYS A 120 -12.51 13.74 -16.14
C LYS A 120 -11.20 13.18 -16.72
N PRO A 121 -11.15 12.80 -18.01
CA PRO A 121 -10.02 12.05 -18.59
C PRO A 121 -8.64 12.71 -18.48
N TRP A 122 -8.59 14.04 -18.36
CA TRP A 122 -7.34 14.79 -18.19
C TRP A 122 -6.82 14.75 -16.74
N ILE A 123 -7.70 14.61 -15.75
CA ILE A 123 -7.36 14.44 -14.32
C ILE A 123 -7.04 12.98 -14.02
N ALA A 124 -7.95 12.07 -14.35
CA ALA A 124 -7.70 10.63 -14.22
C ALA A 124 -6.44 10.21 -15.00
N GLY A 125 -6.15 10.91 -16.12
CA GLY A 125 -4.91 10.76 -16.87
C GLY A 125 -3.63 11.10 -16.10
N PHE A 126 -3.68 11.89 -15.02
CA PHE A 126 -2.53 12.21 -14.17
C PHE A 126 -2.06 11.02 -13.31
N ARG A 127 -2.98 10.11 -12.93
CA ARG A 127 -2.68 8.81 -12.29
C ARG A 127 -1.63 8.00 -13.06
N GLN A 128 -1.56 8.19 -14.38
CA GLN A 128 -0.62 7.52 -15.28
C GLN A 128 0.79 8.13 -15.27
N VAL A 129 0.97 9.34 -14.73
CA VAL A 129 2.30 9.91 -14.43
C VAL A 129 2.84 9.25 -13.16
N GLY A 130 4.12 8.85 -13.18
CA GLY A 130 4.76 8.15 -12.07
C GLY A 130 6.20 8.57 -11.85
N VAL A 131 6.59 8.62 -10.58
CA VAL A 131 7.96 8.85 -10.12
C VAL A 131 8.57 7.49 -9.84
N PHE A 132 9.69 7.15 -10.50
CA PHE A 132 10.35 5.86 -10.26
C PHE A 132 10.82 5.75 -8.81
N ASP A 133 10.59 4.61 -8.16
CA ASP A 133 10.98 4.41 -6.77
C ASP A 133 11.92 3.20 -6.58
N ASN A 134 12.94 3.38 -5.75
CA ASN A 134 13.97 2.39 -5.43
C ASN A 134 13.68 1.75 -4.07
N ASN A 135 12.50 1.16 -3.88
CA ASN A 135 12.16 0.45 -2.64
C ASN A 135 12.55 -1.04 -2.68
N ALA A 136 12.78 -1.62 -1.51
CA ALA A 136 12.97 -3.06 -1.34
C ALA A 136 11.65 -3.85 -1.51
N PHE A 137 10.55 -3.33 -0.97
CA PHE A 137 9.25 -4.00 -0.87
C PHE A 137 8.75 -4.63 -2.17
N ALA A 138 8.61 -3.86 -3.25
CA ALA A 138 8.12 -4.36 -4.53
C ALA A 138 9.06 -5.42 -5.14
N THR A 139 10.36 -5.27 -4.91
CA THR A 139 11.39 -6.22 -5.37
C THR A 139 11.29 -7.53 -4.61
N ALA A 140 11.11 -7.49 -3.29
CA ALA A 140 10.91 -8.67 -2.45
C ALA A 140 9.65 -9.44 -2.86
N TRP A 141 8.52 -8.77 -3.07
CA TRP A 141 7.26 -9.41 -3.49
C TRP A 141 7.30 -10.02 -4.89
N VAL A 142 7.94 -9.37 -5.86
CA VAL A 142 8.16 -9.97 -7.19
C VAL A 142 9.03 -11.22 -7.09
N THR A 143 10.11 -11.18 -6.30
CA THR A 143 10.97 -12.34 -6.06
C THR A 143 10.23 -13.47 -5.35
N ILE A 144 9.42 -13.18 -4.33
CA ILE A 144 8.57 -14.17 -3.64
C ILE A 144 7.60 -14.82 -4.63
N CYS A 145 6.84 -14.04 -5.40
CA CYS A 145 5.88 -14.56 -6.38
C CYS A 145 6.54 -15.51 -7.39
N LEU A 146 7.74 -15.17 -7.88
CA LEU A 146 8.48 -15.98 -8.85
C LEU A 146 9.01 -17.29 -8.25
N LEU A 147 9.46 -17.26 -6.99
CA LEU A 147 9.89 -18.47 -6.26
C LEU A 147 8.69 -19.37 -5.93
N GLU A 148 7.59 -18.80 -5.44
CA GLU A 148 6.34 -19.50 -5.15
C GLU A 148 5.73 -20.10 -6.42
N ALA A 149 5.75 -19.39 -7.55
CA ALA A 149 5.27 -19.90 -8.83
C ALA A 149 6.05 -21.11 -9.31
N GLY A 150 7.37 -21.14 -9.07
CA GLY A 150 8.25 -22.27 -9.38
C GLY A 150 8.22 -23.43 -8.37
N GLN A 151 7.56 -23.25 -7.22
CA GLN A 151 7.44 -24.23 -6.14
C GLN A 151 6.03 -24.84 -6.02
N TYR A 152 4.99 -24.02 -6.20
CA TYR A 152 3.57 -24.39 -6.06
C TYR A 152 2.83 -24.47 -7.40
N GLY A 153 3.45 -24.02 -8.49
CA GLY A 153 2.85 -23.98 -9.82
C GLY A 153 3.53 -24.87 -10.86
N LYS A 154 2.87 -25.00 -12.01
CA LYS A 154 3.30 -25.72 -13.21
C LYS A 154 3.51 -24.72 -14.36
N GLY A 155 4.44 -25.00 -15.26
CA GLY A 155 4.73 -24.15 -16.42
C GLY A 155 5.53 -22.87 -16.11
N ALA A 156 5.57 -22.43 -14.85
CA ALA A 156 6.42 -21.33 -14.40
C ALA A 156 7.90 -21.62 -14.71
N PRO A 157 8.60 -20.76 -15.49
CA PRO A 157 10.02 -20.91 -15.73
C PRO A 157 10.81 -20.84 -14.42
N VAL A 158 11.88 -21.62 -14.33
CA VAL A 158 12.87 -21.48 -13.26
C VAL A 158 13.41 -20.04 -13.29
N PRO A 159 13.23 -19.20 -12.25
CA PRO A 159 13.84 -17.89 -12.23
C PRO A 159 15.35 -18.03 -12.33
N GLY A 160 15.97 -17.22 -13.21
CA GLY A 160 17.41 -17.25 -13.40
C GLY A 160 18.14 -16.74 -12.17
N ASP A 161 19.23 -17.43 -11.79
CA ASP A 161 20.03 -17.09 -10.61
C ASP A 161 20.52 -15.64 -10.63
N GLU A 162 20.94 -15.11 -11.78
CA GLU A 162 21.49 -13.74 -11.87
C GLU A 162 20.45 -12.63 -11.66
N PRO A 163 19.24 -12.66 -12.26
CA PRO A 163 18.12 -11.80 -11.84
C PRO A 163 17.80 -11.89 -10.36
N MET A 164 17.67 -13.09 -9.80
CA MET A 164 17.32 -13.28 -8.39
C MET A 164 18.42 -12.78 -7.44
N LYS A 165 19.68 -13.04 -7.77
CA LYS A 165 20.84 -12.54 -7.06
C LYS A 165 20.87 -11.02 -6.99
N ARG A 166 20.61 -10.31 -8.10
CA ARG A 166 20.53 -8.84 -8.09
C ARG A 166 19.39 -8.31 -7.23
N ALA A 167 18.24 -8.99 -7.22
CA ALA A 167 17.13 -8.63 -6.34
C ALA A 167 17.51 -8.79 -4.85
N LEU A 168 18.18 -9.89 -4.48
CA LEU A 168 18.68 -10.11 -3.12
C LEU A 168 19.81 -9.14 -2.74
N GLU A 169 20.73 -8.82 -3.65
CA GLU A 169 21.76 -7.80 -3.44
C GLU A 169 21.15 -6.41 -3.14
N LEU A 170 20.03 -6.07 -3.79
CA LEU A 170 19.28 -4.84 -3.49
C LEU A 170 18.60 -4.93 -2.12
N ILE A 171 17.84 -5.99 -1.83
CA ILE A 171 17.11 -6.14 -0.56
C ILE A 171 18.11 -6.08 0.62
N ASN A 172 19.24 -6.78 0.52
CA ASN A 172 20.30 -6.74 1.53
C ASN A 172 20.96 -5.36 1.68
N SER A 173 20.86 -4.43 0.71
CA SER A 173 21.37 -3.05 0.86
C SER A 173 20.44 -2.13 1.65
N HIS A 174 19.25 -2.62 2.03
CA HIS A 174 18.21 -1.89 2.77
C HIS A 174 18.14 -2.26 4.27
N HIS A 175 19.08 -3.06 4.80
CA HIS A 175 19.16 -3.27 6.25
C HIS A 175 19.38 -1.94 7.00
N ASP A 176 18.73 -1.78 8.15
CA ASP A 176 18.86 -0.56 8.96
C ASP A 176 20.31 -0.40 9.45
N LYS A 177 20.93 0.73 9.08
CA LYS A 177 22.32 1.06 9.37
C LYS A 177 22.47 1.82 10.70
N ASN A 178 21.36 2.18 11.35
CA ASN A 178 21.36 2.63 12.75
C ASN A 178 21.43 1.45 13.73
N SER A 179 21.09 0.25 13.28
CA SER A 179 21.18 -1.00 14.02
C SER A 179 22.51 -1.74 13.76
N PRO A 180 22.93 -2.69 14.63
CA PRO A 180 24.17 -3.44 14.46
C PRO A 180 24.24 -4.20 13.11
N PRO A 181 25.44 -4.39 12.50
CA PRO A 181 25.56 -5.08 11.22
C PRO A 181 24.95 -6.49 11.22
N GLY A 182 24.19 -6.81 10.17
CA GLY A 182 23.49 -8.10 10.01
C GLY A 182 22.22 -8.26 10.84
N ASN A 183 21.69 -7.17 11.42
CA ASN A 183 20.39 -7.15 12.08
C ASN A 183 19.24 -7.51 11.12
N GLY A 184 18.11 -7.93 11.67
CA GLY A 184 16.96 -8.36 10.87
C GLY A 184 16.12 -7.22 10.29
N ALA A 185 16.27 -5.97 10.77
CA ALA A 185 15.44 -4.86 10.34
C ALA A 185 15.79 -4.41 8.92
N VAL A 186 14.77 -4.03 8.16
CA VAL A 186 14.87 -3.57 6.78
C VAL A 186 14.06 -2.28 6.61
N ASP A 187 14.64 -1.29 5.95
CA ASP A 187 13.98 -0.05 5.54
C ASP A 187 13.30 -0.21 4.18
N PHE A 188 12.14 0.44 4.02
CA PHE A 188 11.48 0.56 2.72
C PHE A 188 12.37 1.25 1.66
N TRP A 189 13.22 2.22 2.06
CA TRP A 189 14.12 2.98 1.18
C TRP A 189 15.61 2.87 1.55
N PRO A 190 16.54 3.10 0.59
CA PRO A 190 17.96 3.20 0.89
C PRO A 190 18.25 4.35 1.86
N GLN A 191 19.00 4.07 2.93
CA GLN A 191 19.43 5.11 3.87
C GLN A 191 20.75 5.79 3.46
N THR A 192 20.87 7.09 3.73
CA THR A 192 22.13 7.87 3.64
C THR A 192 22.51 8.48 5.00
N LEU A 193 23.81 8.71 5.24
CA LEU A 193 24.31 9.21 6.52
C LEU A 193 24.06 10.73 6.65
N ASN A 194 23.24 11.12 7.62
CA ASN A 194 23.10 12.50 8.04
C ASN A 194 24.32 12.89 8.88
N HIS A 195 25.29 13.60 8.28
CA HIS A 195 26.51 14.03 8.97
C HIS A 195 26.29 14.98 10.16
N SER A 196 25.11 15.58 10.31
CA SER A 196 24.80 16.49 11.43
C SER A 196 24.30 15.77 12.67
N SER A 197 23.52 14.70 12.53
CA SER A 197 23.06 13.86 13.65
C SER A 197 23.93 12.62 13.88
N GLY A 198 24.63 12.14 12.85
CA GLY A 198 25.34 10.87 12.85
C GLY A 198 24.46 9.65 12.59
N LEU A 199 23.13 9.85 12.41
CA LEU A 199 22.20 8.79 12.04
C LEU A 199 22.14 8.58 10.53
N TRP A 200 21.78 7.37 10.13
CA TRP A 200 21.34 7.05 8.78
C TRP A 200 19.85 7.36 8.63
N VAL A 201 19.48 8.03 7.55
CA VAL A 201 18.12 8.48 7.26
C VAL A 201 17.67 8.00 5.88
N SER A 202 16.41 7.60 5.74
CA SER A 202 15.83 7.14 4.49
C SER A 202 15.93 8.22 3.40
N GLN A 203 16.30 7.82 2.19
CA GLN A 203 16.62 8.72 1.08
C GLN A 203 15.93 8.30 -0.22
N PRO A 204 14.60 8.49 -0.35
CA PRO A 204 13.89 8.34 -1.62
C PRO A 204 14.29 9.45 -2.61
N THR A 205 15.43 9.25 -3.25
CA THR A 205 16.17 10.27 -4.03
C THR A 205 15.31 10.94 -5.11
N ASN A 206 14.49 10.17 -5.83
CA ASN A 206 13.64 10.73 -6.89
C ASN A 206 12.51 11.60 -6.33
N ILE A 207 11.86 11.21 -5.22
CA ILE A 207 10.79 12.00 -4.61
C ILE A 207 11.36 13.31 -4.06
N ILE A 208 12.43 13.23 -3.26
CA ILE A 208 13.10 14.39 -2.66
C ILE A 208 13.50 15.38 -3.75
N SER A 209 14.05 14.89 -4.86
CA SER A 209 14.45 15.74 -5.99
C SER A 209 13.28 16.43 -6.67
N ILE A 210 12.11 15.80 -6.77
CA ILE A 210 10.90 16.44 -7.30
C ILE A 210 10.38 17.50 -6.33
N ILE A 211 10.36 17.22 -5.03
CA ILE A 211 9.92 18.20 -4.02
C ILE A 211 10.76 19.48 -4.09
N SER A 212 12.09 19.36 -4.26
CA SER A 212 12.95 20.54 -4.49
C SER A 212 12.59 21.29 -5.77
N LEU A 213 12.37 20.60 -6.90
CA LEU A 213 11.98 21.24 -8.17
C LEU A 213 10.60 21.92 -8.11
N LEU A 214 9.65 21.39 -7.34
CA LEU A 214 8.33 22.01 -7.15
C LEU A 214 8.38 23.32 -6.35
N ASP A 215 9.37 23.47 -5.47
CA ASP A 215 9.55 24.64 -4.60
C ASP A 215 10.35 25.75 -5.33
N ASP A 216 11.48 25.40 -5.93
CA ASP A 216 12.44 26.36 -6.49
C ASP A 216 12.07 26.88 -7.91
N ASP A 217 11.39 26.07 -8.75
CA ASP A 217 11.21 26.35 -10.19
C ASP A 217 9.76 26.63 -10.64
N LEU A 218 8.74 26.45 -9.79
CA LEU A 218 7.34 26.65 -10.17
C LEU A 218 6.85 28.10 -9.96
N PRO A 219 6.15 28.71 -10.95
CA PRO A 219 5.59 30.05 -10.81
C PRO A 219 4.26 30.01 -10.03
N TRP A 220 4.33 29.82 -8.71
CA TRP A 220 3.15 29.74 -7.84
C TRP A 220 2.21 30.95 -7.96
N ASP A 221 2.74 32.17 -8.08
CA ASP A 221 1.97 33.40 -8.38
C ASP A 221 1.09 33.31 -9.65
N LEU A 222 1.48 32.51 -10.64
CA LEU A 222 0.72 32.30 -11.87
C LEU A 222 -0.33 31.19 -11.67
N ILE A 223 0.04 30.13 -10.94
CA ILE A 223 -0.86 29.05 -10.53
C ILE A 223 -2.03 29.58 -9.70
N GLU A 224 -1.77 30.43 -8.70
CA GLU A 224 -2.81 31.05 -7.87
C GLU A 224 -3.75 31.93 -8.70
N LYS A 225 -3.23 32.69 -9.67
CA LYS A 225 -4.04 33.48 -10.61
C LYS A 225 -4.93 32.59 -11.49
N VAL A 226 -4.40 31.49 -12.04
CA VAL A 226 -5.20 30.51 -12.78
C VAL A 226 -6.29 29.93 -11.88
N CYS A 227 -6.00 29.61 -10.62
CA CYS A 227 -6.98 29.10 -9.67
C CYS A 227 -8.04 30.13 -9.26
N SER A 228 -7.71 31.42 -9.22
CA SER A 228 -8.71 32.48 -9.04
C SER A 228 -9.70 32.59 -10.21
N ILE A 229 -9.30 32.17 -11.42
CA ILE A 229 -10.12 32.19 -12.64
C ILE A 229 -10.95 30.92 -12.78
N LEU A 230 -10.38 29.74 -12.50
CA LEU A 230 -11.06 28.45 -12.59
C LEU A 230 -11.97 28.15 -11.39
N GLY A 231 -11.79 28.88 -10.29
CA GLY A 231 -12.46 28.64 -9.01
C GLY A 231 -11.59 27.79 -8.07
N PRO A 232 -11.53 28.14 -6.76
CA PRO A 232 -10.62 27.50 -5.81
C PRO A 232 -11.00 26.06 -5.42
N SER A 233 -12.20 25.62 -5.81
CA SER A 233 -12.74 24.26 -5.66
C SER A 233 -12.81 23.50 -7.00
N SER A 234 -12.12 23.99 -8.03
CA SER A 234 -11.90 23.20 -9.23
C SER A 234 -10.86 22.11 -8.96
N GLU A 235 -11.07 20.94 -9.54
CA GLU A 235 -10.23 19.75 -9.34
C GLU A 235 -8.75 20.02 -9.71
N VAL A 236 -8.49 20.94 -10.66
CA VAL A 236 -7.14 21.48 -10.98
C VAL A 236 -6.47 22.05 -9.72
N CYS A 237 -7.20 22.87 -8.99
CA CYS A 237 -6.70 23.66 -7.88
C CYS A 237 -6.56 22.84 -6.60
N GLU A 238 -7.34 21.77 -6.45
CA GLU A 238 -7.13 20.78 -5.40
C GLU A 238 -5.80 20.03 -5.62
N LEU A 239 -5.53 19.57 -6.85
CA LEU A 239 -4.25 18.95 -7.20
C LEU A 239 -3.07 19.92 -7.01
N LEU A 240 -3.20 21.18 -7.44
CA LEU A 240 -2.12 22.16 -7.29
C LEU A 240 -1.87 22.56 -5.83
N LYS A 241 -2.91 22.68 -4.99
CA LYS A 241 -2.76 22.88 -3.53
C LYS A 241 -2.07 21.70 -2.86
N PHE A 242 -2.44 20.47 -3.21
CA PHE A 242 -1.77 19.27 -2.73
C PHE A 242 -0.27 19.27 -3.10
N LEU A 243 0.07 19.66 -4.33
CA LEU A 243 1.47 19.80 -4.77
C LEU A 243 2.21 20.98 -4.10
N GLN A 244 1.52 22.04 -3.69
CA GLN A 244 2.10 23.18 -2.97
C GLN A 244 2.41 22.83 -1.51
N GLY A 245 1.50 22.13 -0.83
CA GLY A 245 1.70 21.62 0.54
C GLY A 245 2.76 20.51 0.65
N ALA A 246 3.08 19.85 -0.48
CA ALA A 246 3.96 18.69 -0.56
C ALA A 246 5.31 18.86 0.17
N ARG A 247 5.91 20.05 0.15
CA ARG A 247 7.19 20.27 0.84
C ARG A 247 7.07 20.24 2.36
N GLN A 248 6.05 20.89 2.93
CA GLN A 248 5.89 21.00 4.37
C GLN A 248 5.40 19.67 4.98
N GLU A 249 4.51 18.98 4.27
CA GLU A 249 3.88 17.75 4.78
C GLU A 249 4.62 16.47 4.38
N LEU A 250 5.09 16.34 3.12
CA LEU A 250 5.65 15.08 2.64
C LEU A 250 7.15 14.92 2.91
N PHE A 251 7.94 16.00 2.93
CA PHE A 251 9.39 15.87 3.16
C PHE A 251 9.74 15.28 4.55
N PRO A 252 9.04 15.62 5.66
CA PRO A 252 9.18 14.89 6.92
C PRO A 252 8.65 13.45 6.82
N ALA A 253 7.52 13.23 6.13
CA ALA A 253 6.91 11.91 5.98
C ALA A 253 7.73 10.89 5.17
N PHE A 254 8.82 11.32 4.51
CA PHE A 254 9.76 10.45 3.81
C PHE A 254 11.02 10.08 4.63
N LYS A 255 11.04 10.44 5.92
CA LYS A 255 12.11 10.15 6.87
C LYS A 255 11.69 9.12 7.93
N ILE A 256 10.98 8.10 7.47
CA ILE A 256 10.47 6.99 8.29
C ILE A 256 11.61 6.15 8.87
N PRO A 257 11.42 5.49 10.03
CA PRO A 257 12.30 4.40 10.44
C PRO A 257 12.05 3.14 9.59
N ALA A 258 12.89 2.13 9.79
CA ALA A 258 12.57 0.76 9.38
C ALA A 258 11.22 0.30 9.96
N ASP A 259 10.55 -0.62 9.26
CA ASP A 259 9.24 -1.14 9.65
C ASP A 259 9.22 -2.66 9.72
N PHE A 260 8.18 -3.19 10.36
CA PHE A 260 8.00 -4.63 10.49
C PHE A 260 7.53 -5.31 9.21
N ASP A 261 7.08 -4.57 8.20
CA ASP A 261 6.56 -5.15 6.96
C ASP A 261 7.71 -5.63 6.08
N ASP A 262 8.59 -4.74 5.64
CA ASP A 262 9.79 -5.08 4.87
C ASP A 262 10.68 -6.09 5.63
N THR A 263 10.80 -5.91 6.94
CA THR A 263 11.52 -6.82 7.85
C THR A 263 10.98 -8.26 7.79
N PHE A 264 9.67 -8.47 7.99
CA PHE A 264 9.11 -9.82 8.03
C PHE A 264 8.81 -10.41 6.64
N VAL A 265 8.63 -9.58 5.61
CA VAL A 265 8.68 -10.00 4.19
C VAL A 265 10.07 -10.55 3.86
N ASN A 266 11.16 -9.91 4.29
CA ASN A 266 12.53 -10.41 4.12
C ASN A 266 12.78 -11.73 4.88
N ILE A 267 12.31 -11.86 6.13
CA ILE A 267 12.38 -13.13 6.89
C ILE A 267 11.60 -14.24 6.19
N GLY A 268 10.42 -13.92 5.65
CA GLY A 268 9.60 -14.83 4.86
C GLY A 268 10.27 -15.28 3.56
N LEU A 269 10.97 -14.37 2.87
CA LEU A 269 11.80 -14.68 1.70
C LEU A 269 13.00 -15.57 2.06
N GLY A 270 13.71 -15.27 3.15
CA GLY A 270 14.79 -16.12 3.65
C GLY A 270 14.34 -17.54 3.97
N SER A 271 13.15 -17.67 4.58
CA SER A 271 12.52 -18.97 4.87
C SER A 271 12.20 -19.74 3.59
N LEU A 272 11.61 -19.09 2.58
CA LEU A 272 11.35 -19.69 1.28
C LEU A 272 12.65 -20.11 0.56
N LEU A 273 13.70 -19.30 0.62
CA LEU A 273 15.02 -19.66 0.09
C LEU A 273 15.64 -20.85 0.84
N LYS A 274 15.45 -20.95 2.16
CA LYS A 274 15.90 -22.08 2.98
C LYS A 274 15.19 -23.38 2.58
N GLN A 275 13.88 -23.34 2.44
CA GLN A 275 13.05 -24.43 1.93
C GLN A 275 13.54 -24.89 0.54
N LEU A 276 13.86 -23.94 -0.33
CA LEU A 276 14.34 -24.16 -1.70
C LEU A 276 15.88 -24.32 -1.81
N SER A 277 16.62 -24.41 -0.71
CA SER A 277 18.10 -24.38 -0.69
C SER A 277 18.78 -25.47 -1.52
N LYS A 278 18.12 -26.61 -1.75
CA LYS A 278 18.60 -27.66 -2.67
C LYS A 278 18.61 -27.21 -4.15
N ARG A 279 17.70 -26.30 -4.52
CA ARG A 279 17.53 -25.75 -5.87
C ARG A 279 18.27 -24.42 -6.04
N TYR A 280 18.31 -23.61 -4.99
CA TYR A 280 18.94 -22.28 -4.98
C TYR A 280 19.97 -22.09 -3.85
N PRO A 281 21.01 -22.94 -3.74
CA PRO A 281 21.96 -22.89 -2.62
C PRO A 281 22.72 -21.56 -2.56
N VAL A 282 23.06 -20.98 -3.72
CA VAL A 282 23.77 -19.70 -3.81
C VAL A 282 22.90 -18.53 -3.35
N LEU A 283 21.60 -18.55 -3.66
CA LEU A 283 20.67 -17.49 -3.27
C LEU A 283 20.39 -17.54 -1.76
N TYR A 284 20.18 -18.74 -1.20
CA TYR A 284 20.04 -18.91 0.24
C TYR A 284 21.31 -18.46 0.98
N GLN A 285 22.51 -18.87 0.53
CA GLN A 285 23.77 -18.44 1.14
C GLN A 285 23.99 -16.93 1.05
N LEU A 286 23.59 -16.29 -0.06
CA LEU A 286 23.64 -14.83 -0.19
C LEU A 286 22.72 -14.13 0.80
N TRP A 287 21.50 -14.64 1.00
CA TRP A 287 20.58 -14.12 2.02
C TRP A 287 21.17 -14.32 3.42
N GLU A 288 21.50 -15.57 3.80
CA GLU A 288 22.01 -15.96 5.11
C GLU A 288 23.28 -15.18 5.52
N SER A 289 24.20 -14.94 4.59
CA SER A 289 25.44 -14.19 4.86
C SER A 289 25.28 -12.69 5.11
N ASN A 290 24.13 -12.11 4.76
CA ASN A 290 23.78 -10.72 5.10
C ASN A 290 22.84 -10.64 6.32
N ASN A 291 22.13 -11.73 6.62
CA ASN A 291 21.06 -11.84 7.61
C ASN A 291 21.55 -12.59 8.87
N THR A 292 22.75 -12.25 9.37
CA THR A 292 23.50 -13.06 10.36
C THR A 292 23.03 -12.93 11.81
N ASN A 293 22.23 -11.90 12.15
CA ASN A 293 21.67 -11.61 13.46
C ASN A 293 20.17 -11.33 13.34
N THR A 294 19.48 -12.09 12.49
CA THR A 294 18.07 -11.84 12.11
C THR A 294 17.08 -12.13 13.24
N ASP A 295 17.48 -12.91 14.24
CA ASP A 295 16.70 -13.10 15.47
C ASP A 295 16.48 -11.80 16.26
N SER A 296 17.33 -10.78 16.05
CA SER A 296 17.06 -9.41 16.53
C SER A 296 15.70 -8.85 16.11
N ALA A 297 15.14 -9.26 14.95
CA ALA A 297 13.81 -8.83 14.52
C ALA A 297 12.70 -9.21 15.52
N PHE A 298 12.84 -10.33 16.25
CA PHE A 298 11.87 -10.74 17.26
C PHE A 298 12.06 -10.01 18.60
N GLU A 299 13.29 -9.56 18.92
CA GLU A 299 13.52 -8.63 20.04
C GLU A 299 12.90 -7.27 19.76
N LEU A 300 13.06 -6.75 18.54
CA LEU A 300 12.40 -5.53 18.08
C LEU A 300 10.87 -5.71 18.13
N LEU A 301 10.35 -6.85 17.64
CA LEU A 301 8.91 -7.19 17.68
C LEU A 301 8.33 -7.12 19.10
N LYS A 302 9.02 -7.69 20.09
CA LYS A 302 8.63 -7.58 21.50
C LYS A 302 8.75 -6.15 22.02
N THR A 303 9.78 -5.40 21.62
CA THR A 303 10.06 -4.04 22.10
C THR A 303 9.00 -3.04 21.67
N TYR A 304 8.56 -3.08 20.40
CA TYR A 304 7.67 -2.06 19.82
C TYR A 304 6.19 -2.46 19.74
N ALA A 305 5.82 -3.66 20.18
CA ALA A 305 4.43 -4.11 20.20
C ALA A 305 3.53 -3.23 21.08
N TYR A 306 2.34 -2.90 20.57
CA TYR A 306 1.30 -2.14 21.25
C TYR A 306 0.65 -2.97 22.35
N ARG A 307 0.65 -2.45 23.58
CA ARG A 307 0.14 -3.10 24.79
C ARG A 307 -0.88 -2.19 25.48
N PRO A 308 -2.17 -2.20 25.09
CA PRO A 308 -3.20 -1.30 25.60
C PRO A 308 -3.43 -1.38 27.12
N LEU A 309 -3.02 -2.48 27.77
CA LEU A 309 -3.16 -2.71 29.21
C LEU A 309 -1.84 -2.51 29.98
N SER A 310 -0.82 -1.94 29.35
CA SER A 310 0.47 -1.61 30.00
C SER A 310 0.38 -0.29 30.79
N ASP A 311 1.22 -0.15 31.81
CA ASP A 311 1.41 1.11 32.57
C ASP A 311 2.43 2.06 31.89
N ASP A 312 3.08 1.63 30.81
CA ASP A 312 4.10 2.39 30.08
C ASP A 312 3.60 2.95 28.72
N LEU A 313 4.50 3.61 27.98
CA LEU A 313 4.18 4.24 26.70
C LEU A 313 3.86 3.22 25.58
N ALA A 314 4.00 1.91 25.78
CA ALA A 314 3.50 0.91 24.84
C ALA A 314 1.96 0.86 24.82
N ASN A 315 1.27 1.51 25.77
CA ASN A 315 -0.19 1.66 25.76
C ASN A 315 -0.72 2.80 24.87
N VAL A 316 0.17 3.55 24.20
CA VAL A 316 -0.16 4.73 23.39
C VAL A 316 -0.15 4.38 21.89
N ILE A 317 -1.17 4.78 21.14
CA ILE A 317 -1.35 4.44 19.72
C ILE A 317 -2.06 5.55 18.93
N ASP A 318 -1.86 5.58 17.62
CA ASP A 318 -2.62 6.38 16.65
C ASP A 318 -4.15 6.31 16.91
N PRO A 319 -4.85 7.45 17.01
CA PRO A 319 -6.27 7.46 17.37
C PRO A 319 -7.18 6.82 16.30
N ARG A 320 -6.71 6.70 15.06
CA ARG A 320 -7.41 5.98 13.96
C ARG A 320 -7.33 4.47 14.16
N THR A 321 -6.16 3.96 14.55
CA THR A 321 -6.00 2.57 14.98
C THR A 321 -6.93 2.28 16.14
N TYR A 322 -6.93 3.15 17.16
CA TYR A 322 -7.82 2.97 18.30
C TYR A 322 -9.30 2.95 17.89
N TYR A 323 -9.73 3.86 17.00
CA TYR A 323 -11.11 3.94 16.54
C TYR A 323 -11.61 2.66 15.89
N TYR A 324 -10.87 2.08 14.94
CA TYR A 324 -11.31 0.86 14.29
C TYR A 324 -11.10 -0.38 15.16
N ALA A 325 -10.12 -0.37 16.09
CA ALA A 325 -9.82 -1.49 16.98
C ALA A 325 -10.62 -1.50 18.29
N HIS A 326 -11.35 -0.43 18.63
CA HIS A 326 -11.95 -0.23 19.97
C HIS A 326 -12.71 -1.45 20.48
N GLY A 327 -13.59 -2.04 19.66
CA GLY A 327 -14.38 -3.23 20.05
C GLY A 327 -13.56 -4.50 20.33
N PHE A 328 -12.36 -4.63 19.74
CA PHE A 328 -11.43 -5.70 20.08
C PHE A 328 -10.74 -5.45 21.42
N LEU A 329 -10.25 -4.22 21.62
CA LEU A 329 -9.53 -3.79 22.82
C LEU A 329 -10.44 -3.83 24.07
N GLU A 330 -11.67 -3.35 23.92
CA GLU A 330 -12.72 -3.40 24.94
C GLU A 330 -13.06 -4.84 25.35
N LYS A 331 -13.33 -5.72 24.38
CA LYS A 331 -13.62 -7.13 24.67
C LYS A 331 -12.47 -7.81 25.42
N ALA A 332 -11.22 -7.56 25.01
CA ALA A 332 -10.06 -8.14 25.68
C ALA A 332 -9.89 -7.61 27.11
N ASN A 333 -10.11 -6.31 27.33
CA ASN A 333 -10.12 -5.68 28.66
C ASN A 333 -11.20 -6.29 29.57
N ASP A 334 -12.43 -6.43 29.07
CA ASP A 334 -13.57 -6.98 29.84
C ASP A 334 -13.38 -8.47 30.17
N GLU A 335 -12.72 -9.22 29.29
CA GLU A 335 -12.34 -10.61 29.51
C GLU A 335 -11.06 -10.77 30.36
N GLY A 336 -10.40 -9.66 30.76
CA GLY A 336 -9.15 -9.66 31.52
C GLY A 336 -7.96 -10.29 30.78
N LYS A 337 -7.99 -10.27 29.45
CA LYS A 337 -6.96 -10.89 28.59
C LYS A 337 -5.88 -9.86 28.23
N PRO A 338 -4.58 -10.23 28.35
CA PRO A 338 -3.51 -9.38 27.85
C PRO A 338 -3.62 -9.26 26.32
N VAL A 339 -3.22 -8.09 25.82
CA VAL A 339 -3.13 -7.78 24.39
C VAL A 339 -1.74 -7.24 24.10
N SER A 340 -1.09 -7.80 23.10
CA SER A 340 0.16 -7.31 22.51
C SER A 340 0.02 -7.40 20.99
N LEU A 341 -0.06 -6.26 20.29
CA LEU A 341 -0.26 -6.22 18.84
C LEU A 341 1.00 -5.74 18.11
N VAL A 342 1.24 -6.31 16.94
CA VAL A 342 2.23 -5.80 15.97
C VAL A 342 1.87 -4.36 15.59
N THR A 343 2.86 -3.47 15.67
CA THR A 343 2.79 -2.09 15.16
C THR A 343 3.45 -2.01 13.77
N THR A 344 3.37 -0.87 13.08
CA THR A 344 4.08 -0.70 11.80
C THR A 344 5.57 -0.46 12.02
N TRP A 345 5.92 0.57 12.79
CA TRP A 345 7.28 1.13 12.80
C TRP A 345 8.17 0.49 13.86
N ILE A 346 9.45 0.29 13.55
CA ILE A 346 10.48 -0.16 14.50
C ILE A 346 11.00 1.06 15.28
N GLN A 347 10.08 1.70 16.00
CA GLN A 347 10.31 2.89 16.82
C GLN A 347 9.19 3.02 17.87
N ASN A 348 9.53 3.56 19.04
CA ASN A 348 8.57 3.91 20.09
C ASN A 348 8.60 5.42 20.38
N LEU A 349 7.62 5.91 21.14
CA LEU A 349 7.52 7.33 21.49
C LEU A 349 8.75 7.85 22.27
N THR A 350 9.43 7.02 23.07
CA THR A 350 10.65 7.42 23.79
C THR A 350 11.80 7.74 22.83
N GLU A 351 11.95 6.92 21.78
CA GLU A 351 12.94 7.14 20.72
C GLU A 351 12.55 8.31 19.80
N GLU A 352 11.25 8.47 19.50
CA GLU A 352 10.72 9.61 18.75
C GLU A 352 11.15 10.95 19.35
N ARG A 353 11.08 11.08 20.69
CA ARG A 353 11.49 12.30 21.42
C ARG A 353 12.93 12.74 21.14
N VAL A 354 13.78 11.82 20.69
CA VAL A 354 15.20 12.04 20.34
C VAL A 354 15.37 12.12 18.82
N ARG A 355 14.96 11.06 18.11
CA ARG A 355 15.26 10.82 16.69
C ARG A 355 14.52 11.75 15.73
N HIS A 356 13.37 12.30 16.14
CA HIS A 356 12.58 13.24 15.33
C HIS A 356 13.45 14.38 14.76
N ASN A 357 14.21 15.05 15.63
CA ASN A 357 15.09 16.16 15.25
C ASN A 357 16.37 15.71 14.52
N GLU A 358 16.71 14.43 14.60
CA GLU A 358 17.88 13.82 13.95
C GLU A 358 17.56 13.35 12.52
N GLY A 359 16.27 13.33 12.17
CA GLY A 359 15.76 12.99 10.84
C GLY A 359 15.28 11.54 10.69
N VAL A 360 14.83 10.89 11.77
CA VAL A 360 14.13 9.60 11.73
C VAL A 360 12.88 9.68 12.60
N SER A 361 11.69 9.64 12.01
CA SER A 361 10.43 9.97 12.67
C SER A 361 9.28 9.09 12.19
N MET A 362 8.47 8.60 13.13
CA MET A 362 7.19 7.96 12.80
C MET A 362 6.22 8.99 12.20
N PRO A 363 5.44 8.64 11.16
CA PRO A 363 4.34 9.49 10.69
C PRO A 363 3.42 9.89 11.85
N PHE A 364 3.15 11.19 11.99
CA PHE A 364 2.39 11.78 13.11
C PHE A 364 2.99 11.55 14.51
N ASN A 365 4.29 11.26 14.60
CA ASN A 365 5.05 11.04 15.84
C ASN A 365 4.50 9.91 16.74
N ILE A 366 3.66 9.02 16.20
CA ILE A 366 3.08 7.91 16.95
C ILE A 366 2.97 6.66 16.07
N ASN A 367 3.09 5.49 16.70
CA ASN A 367 2.96 4.24 15.99
C ASN A 367 1.49 3.86 15.77
N ASN A 368 1.24 2.96 14.82
CA ASN A 368 -0.10 2.52 14.43
C ASN A 368 -0.10 0.99 14.25
N VAL A 369 -1.29 0.39 14.17
CA VAL A 369 -1.48 -1.00 13.76
C VAL A 369 -2.16 -1.01 12.39
N ASP A 370 -1.47 -1.54 11.39
CA ASP A 370 -2.01 -1.83 10.05
C ASP A 370 -2.23 -3.35 9.91
N SER A 371 -3.39 -3.75 9.40
CA SER A 371 -3.78 -5.17 9.34
C SER A 371 -2.95 -5.97 8.33
N THR A 372 -2.40 -5.31 7.30
CA THR A 372 -1.57 -5.94 6.27
C THR A 372 -0.14 -6.12 6.75
N VAL A 373 0.41 -5.13 7.45
CA VAL A 373 1.70 -5.28 8.15
C VAL A 373 1.60 -6.43 9.16
N ALA A 374 0.52 -6.46 9.95
CA ALA A 374 0.23 -7.57 10.85
C ALA A 374 0.20 -8.93 10.12
N ALA A 375 -0.46 -9.03 8.96
CA ALA A 375 -0.49 -10.25 8.16
C ALA A 375 0.90 -10.70 7.67
N ASN A 376 1.77 -9.75 7.29
CA ASN A 376 3.13 -10.04 6.84
C ASN A 376 4.06 -10.45 7.98
N VAL A 377 3.91 -9.86 9.17
CA VAL A 377 4.61 -10.32 10.37
C VAL A 377 4.18 -11.72 10.76
N ILE A 378 2.87 -12.01 10.78
CA ILE A 378 2.37 -13.36 11.06
C ILE A 378 2.85 -14.37 10.00
N TYR A 379 2.94 -13.98 8.72
CA TYR A 379 3.54 -14.81 7.67
C TYR A 379 5.03 -15.09 7.94
N GLY A 380 5.83 -14.07 8.22
CA GLY A 380 7.28 -14.21 8.46
C GLY A 380 7.60 -15.02 9.73
N VAL A 381 6.85 -14.82 10.82
CA VAL A 381 6.97 -15.65 12.04
C VAL A 381 6.61 -17.11 11.73
N ASN A 382 5.52 -17.36 10.97
CA ASN A 382 5.13 -18.71 10.57
C ASN A 382 6.22 -19.40 9.75
N ALA A 383 6.71 -18.75 8.70
CA ALA A 383 7.74 -19.30 7.84
C ALA A 383 9.03 -19.61 8.64
N ALA A 384 9.40 -18.73 9.59
CA ALA A 384 10.54 -18.95 10.48
C ALA A 384 10.38 -20.15 11.43
N LEU A 385 9.18 -20.37 11.97
CA LEU A 385 8.86 -21.56 12.78
C LEU A 385 8.87 -22.85 11.95
N LEU A 386 8.26 -22.84 10.76
CA LEU A 386 8.09 -24.01 9.91
C LEU A 386 9.41 -24.49 9.29
N GLU A 387 10.29 -23.56 8.90
CA GLU A 387 11.62 -23.88 8.35
C GLU A 387 12.74 -23.92 9.42
N ASN A 388 12.36 -23.83 10.71
CA ASN A 388 13.27 -23.79 11.86
C ASN A 388 14.45 -22.84 11.60
N MET A 389 14.15 -21.59 11.18
CA MET A 389 15.12 -20.63 10.66
C MET A 389 16.28 -20.38 11.64
N PHE A 390 15.94 -20.17 12.91
CA PHE A 390 16.86 -19.91 14.02
C PHE A 390 16.55 -20.85 15.18
N GLU A 391 17.44 -20.98 16.17
CA GLU A 391 17.18 -21.81 17.36
C GLU A 391 15.92 -21.31 18.09
N THR A 392 14.79 -22.01 17.95
CA THR A 392 13.47 -21.48 18.31
C THR A 392 13.33 -21.03 19.77
N LYS A 393 14.15 -21.60 20.66
CA LYS A 393 14.19 -21.24 22.09
C LYS A 393 14.81 -19.88 22.38
N THR A 394 15.57 -19.28 21.46
CA THR A 394 16.18 -17.95 21.67
C THR A 394 15.19 -16.82 21.43
N TRP A 395 14.18 -17.03 20.58
CA TRP A 395 13.32 -15.95 20.07
C TRP A 395 11.81 -16.19 20.21
N PHE A 396 11.32 -17.44 20.18
CA PHE A 396 9.88 -17.76 20.29
C PHE A 396 9.46 -18.04 21.74
N ASP A 397 9.78 -17.08 22.60
CA ASP A 397 9.46 -17.07 24.03
C ASP A 397 7.96 -16.78 24.31
N ALA A 398 7.62 -16.41 25.53
CA ALA A 398 6.24 -16.11 25.92
C ALA A 398 5.72 -14.80 25.30
N ASP A 399 6.58 -13.78 25.16
CA ASP A 399 6.19 -12.45 24.69
C ASP A 399 6.05 -12.44 23.17
N THR A 400 7.00 -13.04 22.45
CA THR A 400 6.88 -13.23 20.98
C THR A 400 5.64 -14.04 20.65
N ARG A 401 5.34 -15.09 21.44
CA ARG A 401 4.13 -15.89 21.26
C ARG A 401 2.85 -15.10 21.53
N MET A 402 2.84 -14.26 22.57
CA MET A 402 1.70 -13.40 22.87
C MET A 402 1.43 -12.43 21.71
N VAL A 403 2.47 -11.75 21.18
CA VAL A 403 2.34 -10.89 20.00
C VAL A 403 1.76 -11.65 18.81
N TYR A 404 2.30 -12.84 18.54
CA TYR A 404 1.90 -13.70 17.42
C TYR A 404 0.43 -14.20 17.53
N GLU A 405 0.01 -14.70 18.69
CA GLU A 405 -1.34 -15.23 18.90
C GLU A 405 -2.40 -14.11 19.00
N ASN A 406 -2.07 -12.99 19.66
CA ASN A 406 -2.96 -11.84 19.75
C ASN A 406 -3.14 -11.15 18.40
N THR A 407 -2.06 -10.95 17.63
CA THR A 407 -2.12 -10.33 16.31
C THR A 407 -2.88 -11.19 15.31
N THR A 408 -2.77 -12.52 15.39
CA THR A 408 -3.63 -13.40 14.58
C THR A 408 -5.11 -13.29 14.98
N SER A 409 -5.39 -13.26 16.29
CA SER A 409 -6.76 -13.07 16.80
C SER A 409 -7.35 -11.72 16.37
N PHE A 410 -6.52 -10.69 16.28
CA PHE A 410 -6.86 -9.37 15.76
C PHE A 410 -7.17 -9.42 14.26
N ILE A 411 -6.31 -10.01 13.42
CA ILE A 411 -6.55 -10.20 11.98
C ILE A 411 -7.90 -10.89 11.73
N ALA A 412 -8.18 -11.98 12.45
CA ALA A 412 -9.46 -12.68 12.36
C ALA A 412 -10.63 -11.76 12.74
N TRP A 413 -10.54 -11.04 13.85
CA TRP A 413 -11.57 -10.09 14.28
C TRP A 413 -11.81 -8.94 13.29
N VAL A 414 -10.77 -8.37 12.68
CA VAL A 414 -10.91 -7.27 11.71
C VAL A 414 -11.65 -7.75 10.44
N ILE A 415 -11.47 -9.01 10.04
CA ILE A 415 -12.22 -9.66 8.96
C ILE A 415 -13.69 -9.89 9.39
N GLU A 416 -13.92 -10.54 10.53
CA GLU A 416 -15.27 -10.91 11.00
C GLU A 416 -16.17 -9.70 11.30
N SER A 417 -15.63 -8.69 11.98
CA SER A 417 -16.35 -7.48 12.41
C SER A 417 -16.94 -6.67 11.26
N GLY A 418 -16.52 -6.94 10.01
CA GLY A 418 -16.88 -6.14 8.85
C GLY A 418 -16.12 -4.82 8.76
N THR A 419 -15.09 -4.61 9.60
CA THR A 419 -14.20 -3.44 9.54
C THR A 419 -13.55 -3.30 8.16
N MET A 420 -13.16 -4.43 7.55
CA MET A 420 -12.69 -4.49 6.16
C MET A 420 -13.68 -3.94 5.12
N THR A 421 -14.98 -3.87 5.42
CA THR A 421 -15.97 -3.24 4.53
C THR A 421 -16.30 -1.82 4.97
N SER A 422 -16.43 -1.57 6.28
CA SER A 422 -16.92 -0.30 6.80
C SER A 422 -15.85 0.79 6.84
N ARG A 423 -14.60 0.47 7.20
CA ARG A 423 -13.45 1.38 7.33
C ARG A 423 -12.11 0.75 6.86
N PRO A 424 -12.02 0.22 5.63
CA PRO A 424 -10.76 -0.28 5.09
C PRO A 424 -9.69 0.81 5.00
N ASP A 425 -10.08 2.08 4.87
CA ASP A 425 -9.19 3.25 4.88
C ASP A 425 -8.39 3.44 6.17
N LEU A 426 -8.85 2.89 7.30
CA LEU A 426 -8.12 2.91 8.57
C LEU A 426 -7.45 1.56 8.87
N ALA A 427 -8.16 0.45 8.67
CA ALA A 427 -7.62 -0.88 8.98
C ALA A 427 -6.49 -1.31 8.03
N LEU A 428 -6.50 -0.74 6.81
CA LEU A 428 -5.46 -0.86 5.78
C LEU A 428 -4.83 0.52 5.55
N THR A 429 -4.28 1.11 6.62
CA THR A 429 -3.67 2.44 6.65
C THR A 429 -2.65 2.65 5.52
N TYR A 430 -1.88 1.63 5.13
CA TYR A 430 -0.92 1.72 4.02
C TYR A 430 -1.33 0.91 2.77
N TYR A 431 -2.19 -0.10 2.91
CA TYR A 431 -2.43 -1.14 1.90
C TYR A 431 -3.88 -1.19 1.39
N PRO A 432 -4.37 -0.20 0.63
CA PRO A 432 -5.81 0.07 0.44
C PRO A 432 -6.60 -1.07 -0.22
N SER A 433 -5.93 -2.04 -0.85
CA SER A 433 -6.60 -3.20 -1.44
C SER A 433 -6.88 -4.30 -0.42
N ARG A 434 -8.17 -4.55 -0.18
CA ARG A 434 -8.66 -5.66 0.66
C ARG A 434 -8.21 -7.02 0.13
N TYR A 435 -8.15 -7.16 -1.20
CA TYR A 435 -7.72 -8.38 -1.88
C TYR A 435 -6.26 -8.71 -1.63
N ASN A 436 -5.38 -7.70 -1.55
CA ASN A 436 -3.96 -7.88 -1.19
C ASN A 436 -3.83 -8.37 0.27
N PHE A 437 -4.55 -7.76 1.21
CA PHE A 437 -4.62 -8.22 2.60
C PHE A 437 -5.12 -9.66 2.74
N TYR A 438 -6.25 -10.00 2.09
CA TYR A 438 -6.79 -11.36 2.08
C TYR A 438 -5.79 -12.38 1.54
N TRP A 439 -5.03 -12.04 0.49
CA TRP A 439 -4.00 -12.92 -0.05
C TRP A 439 -2.87 -13.18 0.95
N PHE A 440 -2.37 -12.15 1.64
CA PHE A 440 -1.30 -12.30 2.64
C PHE A 440 -1.74 -13.20 3.81
N VAL A 441 -3.00 -13.06 4.27
CA VAL A 441 -3.60 -13.95 5.28
C VAL A 441 -3.73 -15.39 4.75
N ALA A 442 -4.19 -15.57 3.52
CA ALA A 442 -4.34 -16.89 2.90
C ALA A 442 -3.01 -17.63 2.69
N ARG A 443 -1.92 -16.91 2.33
CA ARG A 443 -0.56 -17.49 2.22
C ARG A 443 -0.08 -18.09 3.53
N THR A 444 -0.33 -17.41 4.65
CA THR A 444 -0.02 -17.93 5.99
C THR A 444 -0.74 -19.26 6.25
N ARG A 445 -2.07 -19.27 6.07
CA ARG A 445 -2.88 -20.47 6.26
C ARG A 445 -2.41 -21.62 5.36
N PHE A 446 -2.06 -21.33 4.11
CA PHE A 446 -1.59 -22.32 3.13
C PHE A 446 -0.29 -23.01 3.55
N LEU A 447 0.70 -22.26 4.08
CA LEU A 447 1.95 -22.85 4.59
C LEU A 447 1.67 -23.88 5.70
N ILE A 448 0.80 -23.53 6.66
CA ILE A 448 0.48 -24.42 7.79
C ILE A 448 -0.37 -25.61 7.30
N ALA A 449 -1.32 -25.38 6.39
CA ALA A 449 -2.16 -26.43 5.81
C ALA A 449 -1.33 -27.52 5.10
N ASN A 450 -0.30 -27.12 4.34
CA ASN A 450 0.61 -28.05 3.68
C ASN A 450 1.39 -28.92 4.67
N ARG A 451 1.82 -28.36 5.81
CA ARG A 451 2.52 -29.11 6.87
C ARG A 451 1.58 -30.04 7.67
N ILE A 452 0.32 -29.63 7.84
CA ILE A 452 -0.73 -30.51 8.39
C ILE A 452 -1.00 -31.69 7.44
N ALA A 453 -1.11 -31.44 6.14
CA ALA A 453 -1.38 -32.48 5.13
C ALA A 453 -0.26 -33.53 5.03
N ARG A 454 1.01 -33.11 5.21
CA ARG A 454 2.19 -34.00 5.27
C ARG A 454 2.34 -34.73 6.60
N GLY A 455 1.67 -34.26 7.66
CA GLY A 455 1.83 -34.77 9.01
C GLY A 455 3.14 -34.37 9.70
N ASP A 456 3.82 -33.33 9.21
CA ASP A 456 5.14 -32.88 9.67
C ASP A 456 5.10 -31.53 10.43
N LEU A 457 3.89 -31.03 10.74
CA LEU A 457 3.71 -29.78 11.50
C LEU A 457 4.53 -29.79 12.82
N PRO A 458 5.42 -28.81 13.05
CA PRO A 458 6.17 -28.69 14.29
C PRO A 458 5.28 -28.59 15.53
N ALA A 459 5.75 -29.11 16.66
CA ALA A 459 5.00 -29.25 17.91
C ALA A 459 4.83 -27.92 18.70
N PHE A 460 4.51 -26.81 18.00
CA PHE A 460 4.15 -25.53 18.59
C PHE A 460 2.61 -25.36 18.55
N PRO A 461 1.91 -25.35 19.70
CA PRO A 461 0.45 -25.20 19.73
C PRO A 461 -0.05 -23.96 18.99
N SER A 462 0.72 -22.87 19.04
CA SER A 462 0.45 -21.60 18.37
C SER A 462 0.28 -21.73 16.85
N LEU A 463 1.01 -22.65 16.17
CA LEU A 463 0.82 -22.89 14.74
C LEU A 463 -0.58 -23.43 14.43
N ARG A 464 -1.11 -24.29 15.31
CA ARG A 464 -2.46 -24.85 15.16
C ARG A 464 -3.53 -23.82 15.45
N LEU A 465 -3.37 -23.01 16.51
CA LEU A 465 -4.26 -21.89 16.81
C LEU A 465 -4.38 -20.92 15.63
N VAL A 466 -3.24 -20.56 15.03
CA VAL A 466 -3.22 -19.65 13.87
C VAL A 466 -3.85 -20.28 12.64
N TYR A 467 -3.58 -21.56 12.36
CA TYR A 467 -4.29 -22.27 11.29
C TYR A 467 -5.81 -22.28 11.52
N GLU A 468 -6.27 -22.61 12.73
CA GLU A 468 -7.71 -22.73 13.04
C GLU A 468 -8.42 -21.37 12.87
N GLN A 469 -7.89 -20.30 13.47
CA GLN A 469 -8.46 -18.94 13.35
C GLN A 469 -8.47 -18.43 11.91
N LEU A 470 -7.33 -18.53 11.19
CA LEU A 470 -7.26 -18.01 9.83
C LEU A 470 -8.09 -18.86 8.85
N ASN A 471 -8.11 -20.18 9.02
CA ASN A 471 -8.91 -21.07 8.17
C ASN A 471 -10.42 -20.78 8.31
N GLU A 472 -10.92 -20.54 9.53
CA GLU A 472 -12.33 -20.19 9.78
C GLU A 472 -12.74 -18.92 9.01
N VAL A 473 -12.01 -17.82 9.19
CA VAL A 473 -12.36 -16.53 8.54
C VAL A 473 -12.14 -16.54 7.02
N LEU A 474 -11.14 -17.29 6.54
CA LEU A 474 -10.86 -17.43 5.11
C LEU A 474 -11.93 -18.24 4.38
N GLN A 475 -12.29 -19.41 4.92
CA GLN A 475 -13.30 -20.29 4.30
C GLN A 475 -14.73 -19.74 4.44
N SER A 476 -15.00 -18.90 5.45
CA SER A 476 -16.29 -18.25 5.64
C SER A 476 -16.35 -16.85 5.02
N ARG A 477 -15.94 -15.83 5.77
CA ARG A 477 -16.16 -14.42 5.43
C ARG A 477 -15.42 -13.98 4.18
N VAL A 478 -14.11 -14.26 4.07
CA VAL A 478 -13.30 -13.85 2.91
C VAL A 478 -13.78 -14.53 1.63
N THR A 479 -14.03 -15.84 1.67
CA THR A 479 -14.59 -16.56 0.51
C THR A 479 -15.96 -15.99 0.11
N THR A 480 -16.81 -15.65 1.07
CA THR A 480 -18.13 -15.04 0.80
C THR A 480 -18.01 -13.66 0.17
N ASP A 481 -17.16 -12.79 0.74
CA ASP A 481 -16.96 -11.42 0.26
C ASP A 481 -16.38 -11.43 -1.17
N ILE A 482 -15.37 -12.27 -1.45
CA ILE A 482 -14.83 -12.43 -2.81
C ILE A 482 -15.90 -12.95 -3.77
N LEU A 483 -16.60 -14.04 -3.46
CA LEU A 483 -17.62 -14.60 -4.37
C LEU A 483 -18.78 -13.63 -4.66
N ALA A 484 -19.13 -12.76 -3.70
CA ALA A 484 -20.17 -11.76 -3.86
C ALA A 484 -19.77 -10.58 -4.77
N GLU A 485 -18.47 -10.25 -4.83
CA GLU A 485 -17.94 -9.14 -5.63
C GLU A 485 -17.51 -9.56 -7.06
N ALA A 486 -17.55 -10.85 -7.38
CA ALA A 486 -17.15 -11.41 -8.68
C ALA A 486 -18.04 -10.90 -9.84
N LYS A 487 -17.45 -10.15 -10.79
CA LYS A 487 -18.14 -9.63 -11.97
C LYS A 487 -18.07 -10.65 -13.10
N THR A 488 -19.19 -11.31 -13.41
CA THR A 488 -19.24 -12.35 -14.45
C THR A 488 -19.64 -11.81 -15.82
N GLU A 489 -18.94 -12.23 -16.87
CA GLU A 489 -19.22 -11.85 -18.26
C GLU A 489 -19.49 -13.07 -19.13
N GLY A 490 -20.67 -13.09 -19.79
CA GLY A 490 -21.10 -14.15 -20.71
C GLY A 490 -21.18 -15.57 -20.13
N GLY A 491 -20.98 -15.74 -18.81
CA GLY A 491 -20.76 -17.05 -18.18
C GLY A 491 -19.39 -17.68 -18.50
N LYS A 492 -18.54 -17.03 -19.30
CA LYS A 492 -17.18 -17.47 -19.66
C LYS A 492 -16.14 -16.95 -18.66
N TRP A 493 -16.33 -15.72 -18.19
CA TRP A 493 -15.32 -14.98 -17.45
C TRP A 493 -15.83 -14.44 -16.11
N ALA A 494 -14.90 -14.25 -15.19
CA ALA A 494 -15.09 -13.55 -13.92
C ALA A 494 -13.90 -12.60 -13.71
N TYR A 495 -14.12 -11.42 -13.15
CA TYR A 495 -13.05 -10.49 -12.79
C TYR A 495 -13.45 -9.63 -11.58
N PHE A 496 -12.46 -8.95 -11.01
CA PHE A 496 -12.60 -8.14 -9.80
C PHE A 496 -12.01 -6.75 -10.06
N ASP A 497 -12.73 -5.72 -9.61
CA ASP A 497 -12.24 -4.33 -9.59
C ASP A 497 -12.07 -3.93 -8.13
N ASP A 498 -11.06 -3.12 -7.82
CA ASP A 498 -10.95 -2.50 -6.50
C ASP A 498 -11.42 -1.03 -6.60
N PHE A 499 -10.50 -0.05 -6.66
CA PHE A 499 -10.86 1.36 -6.59
C PHE A 499 -10.19 2.28 -7.62
N LEU A 500 -9.02 1.91 -8.16
CA LEU A 500 -8.30 2.75 -9.13
C LEU A 500 -9.11 2.82 -10.44
N GLY A 501 -9.55 4.03 -10.80
CA GLY A 501 -10.37 4.24 -11.98
C GLY A 501 -11.85 3.91 -11.82
N GLY A 502 -12.32 3.58 -10.61
CA GLY A 502 -13.73 3.29 -10.34
C GLY A 502 -14.66 4.50 -10.48
N ALA A 503 -14.12 5.72 -10.36
CA ALA A 503 -14.83 7.00 -10.51
C ALA A 503 -14.14 7.92 -11.54
N ASP A 504 -13.68 7.37 -12.65
CA ASP A 504 -13.33 8.20 -13.80
C ASP A 504 -14.63 8.67 -14.51
N GLU A 505 -14.51 9.70 -15.33
CA GLU A 505 -15.60 10.22 -16.15
C GLU A 505 -15.22 10.22 -17.64
N THR A 506 -16.23 10.23 -18.52
CA THR A 506 -16.07 10.67 -19.91
C THR A 506 -15.87 12.18 -19.98
N TRP A 507 -15.53 12.72 -21.16
CA TRP A 507 -15.34 14.17 -21.30
C TRP A 507 -16.64 14.97 -21.02
N GLU A 508 -17.79 14.33 -21.25
CA GLU A 508 -19.14 14.85 -20.99
C GLU A 508 -19.58 14.67 -19.52
N GLY A 509 -18.71 14.19 -18.63
CA GLY A 509 -19.02 13.99 -17.20
C GLY A 509 -19.90 12.78 -16.90
N LYS A 510 -19.90 11.74 -17.75
CA LYS A 510 -20.60 10.49 -17.46
C LYS A 510 -19.68 9.52 -16.72
N PRO A 511 -20.16 8.80 -15.68
CA PRO A 511 -19.35 7.80 -14.99
C PRO A 511 -18.76 6.77 -15.95
N LYS A 512 -17.47 6.49 -15.80
CA LYS A 512 -16.71 5.50 -16.53
C LYS A 512 -15.82 4.74 -15.55
N ASN A 513 -16.07 3.45 -15.39
CA ASN A 513 -15.15 2.59 -14.66
C ASN A 513 -13.98 2.18 -15.57
N SER A 514 -12.81 2.79 -15.40
CA SER A 514 -11.59 2.38 -16.12
C SER A 514 -10.94 1.13 -15.50
N ALA A 515 -11.20 0.86 -14.22
CA ALA A 515 -10.67 -0.28 -13.44
C ALA A 515 -9.17 -0.54 -13.68
N ASP A 516 -8.34 0.49 -13.41
CA ASP A 516 -6.90 0.48 -13.65
C ASP A 516 -6.16 -0.59 -12.84
N ASP A 517 -6.75 -1.11 -11.75
CA ASP A 517 -6.21 -2.20 -10.92
C ASP A 517 -6.75 -3.61 -11.23
N ARG A 518 -7.72 -3.76 -12.14
CA ARG A 518 -8.48 -5.01 -12.39
C ARG A 518 -7.61 -6.25 -12.53
N LEU A 519 -6.50 -6.14 -13.26
CA LEU A 519 -5.56 -7.25 -13.50
C LEU A 519 -4.93 -7.75 -12.20
N PHE A 520 -4.52 -6.84 -11.31
CA PHE A 520 -3.94 -7.16 -10.01
C PHE A 520 -5.00 -7.62 -9.01
N THR A 521 -6.13 -6.92 -8.93
CA THR A 521 -7.25 -7.29 -8.04
C THR A 521 -7.76 -8.70 -8.34
N THR A 522 -7.85 -9.05 -9.64
CA THR A 522 -8.26 -10.39 -10.07
C THR A 522 -7.21 -11.45 -9.74
N SER A 523 -5.90 -11.18 -9.89
CA SER A 523 -4.86 -12.16 -9.50
C SER A 523 -4.83 -12.37 -7.97
N MET A 524 -4.98 -11.31 -7.17
CA MET A 524 -5.08 -11.38 -5.70
C MET A 524 -6.29 -12.20 -5.25
N ALA A 525 -7.47 -11.97 -5.83
CA ALA A 525 -8.69 -12.73 -5.52
C ALA A 525 -8.52 -14.22 -5.78
N VAL A 526 -8.00 -14.61 -6.95
CA VAL A 526 -7.81 -16.01 -7.33
C VAL A 526 -6.72 -16.67 -6.47
N ASN A 527 -5.58 -16.00 -6.24
CA ASN A 527 -4.52 -16.52 -5.37
C ASN A 527 -5.01 -16.74 -3.93
N THR A 528 -5.89 -15.86 -3.43
CA THR A 528 -6.55 -16.01 -2.12
C THR A 528 -7.41 -17.27 -2.07
N LEU A 529 -8.26 -17.48 -3.08
CA LEU A 529 -9.14 -18.65 -3.15
C LEU A 529 -8.35 -19.96 -3.27
N ILE A 530 -7.31 -20.01 -4.12
CA ILE A 530 -6.43 -21.17 -4.25
C ILE A 530 -5.71 -21.47 -2.92
N ALA A 531 -5.08 -20.48 -2.28
CA ALA A 531 -4.37 -20.67 -1.01
C ALA A 531 -5.30 -21.07 0.16
N THR A 532 -6.55 -20.60 0.13
CA THR A 532 -7.58 -20.96 1.12
C THR A 532 -8.09 -22.39 0.95
N TRP A 533 -8.30 -22.84 -0.29
CA TRP A 533 -9.04 -24.07 -0.57
C TRP A 533 -8.18 -25.22 -1.11
N THR A 534 -6.86 -25.08 -1.16
CA THR A 534 -5.95 -26.15 -1.62
C THR A 534 -4.85 -26.51 -0.62
N THR A 535 -4.22 -27.66 -0.87
CA THR A 535 -2.94 -28.08 -0.29
C THR A 535 -2.06 -28.73 -1.36
N GLN A 536 -0.74 -28.64 -1.23
CA GLN A 536 0.23 -29.29 -2.11
C GLN A 536 0.60 -30.70 -1.62
N ASP A 537 0.39 -31.69 -2.47
CA ASP A 537 0.93 -33.05 -2.29
C ASP A 537 2.46 -33.06 -2.47
N GLU A 538 3.19 -33.64 -1.51
CA GLU A 538 4.65 -33.59 -1.49
C GLU A 538 5.30 -34.49 -2.55
N VAL A 539 4.65 -35.60 -2.92
CA VAL A 539 5.22 -36.63 -3.80
C VAL A 539 5.11 -36.23 -5.27
N THR A 540 3.97 -35.66 -5.65
CA THR A 540 3.64 -35.23 -7.02
C THR A 540 3.93 -33.75 -7.25
N GLY A 541 3.98 -32.94 -6.19
CA GLY A 541 4.06 -31.48 -6.26
C GLY A 541 2.76 -30.80 -6.67
N GLN A 542 1.67 -31.54 -6.92
CA GLN A 542 0.39 -31.01 -7.41
C GLN A 542 -0.41 -30.35 -6.29
N LEU A 543 -1.20 -29.33 -6.65
CA LEU A 543 -2.21 -28.74 -5.77
C LEU A 543 -3.49 -29.56 -5.84
N THR A 544 -4.13 -29.82 -4.70
CA THR A 544 -5.40 -30.53 -4.63
C THR A 544 -6.42 -29.69 -3.85
N TRP A 545 -7.63 -29.57 -4.38
CA TRP A 545 -8.76 -28.94 -3.69
C TRP A 545 -9.14 -29.70 -2.41
N ALA A 546 -9.48 -28.96 -1.36
CA ALA A 546 -10.10 -29.53 -0.17
C ALA A 546 -11.45 -30.17 -0.53
N LYS A 547 -11.83 -31.27 0.13
CA LYS A 547 -13.01 -32.09 -0.22
C LYS A 547 -14.34 -31.34 -0.10
N ASP A 548 -14.34 -30.28 0.68
CA ASP A 548 -15.44 -29.39 1.03
C ASP A 548 -15.40 -28.05 0.27
N THR A 549 -14.49 -27.89 -0.71
CA THR A 549 -14.41 -26.69 -1.54
C THR A 549 -15.75 -26.41 -2.24
N PRO A 550 -16.36 -25.22 -2.08
CA PRO A 550 -17.60 -24.88 -2.75
C PRO A 550 -17.45 -24.88 -4.27
N VAL A 551 -18.45 -25.40 -4.99
CA VAL A 551 -18.47 -25.43 -6.47
C VAL A 551 -18.36 -24.02 -7.07
N ASP A 552 -18.91 -23.00 -6.39
CA ASP A 552 -18.79 -21.61 -6.81
C ASP A 552 -17.35 -21.08 -6.74
N VAL A 553 -16.52 -21.55 -5.79
CA VAL A 553 -15.08 -21.21 -5.72
C VAL A 553 -14.36 -21.74 -6.95
N ILE A 554 -14.54 -23.03 -7.26
CA ILE A 554 -13.90 -23.68 -8.40
C ILE A 554 -14.29 -22.96 -9.70
N ARG A 555 -15.60 -22.72 -9.90
CA ARG A 555 -16.12 -22.02 -11.09
C ARG A 555 -15.55 -20.60 -11.23
N VAL A 556 -15.52 -19.82 -10.15
CA VAL A 556 -15.00 -18.44 -10.21
C VAL A 556 -13.49 -18.43 -10.48
N VAL A 557 -12.74 -19.38 -9.93
CA VAL A 557 -11.31 -19.56 -10.23
C VAL A 557 -11.09 -19.91 -11.70
N ASP A 558 -11.80 -20.90 -12.26
CA ASP A 558 -11.72 -21.27 -13.67
C ASP A 558 -12.02 -20.07 -14.60
N GLN A 559 -13.09 -19.35 -14.31
CA GLN A 559 -13.56 -18.20 -15.08
C GLN A 559 -12.61 -17.00 -14.99
N ALA A 560 -12.01 -16.76 -13.82
CA ALA A 560 -11.07 -15.65 -13.61
C ALA A 560 -9.68 -15.94 -14.17
N VAL A 561 -9.20 -17.19 -14.09
CA VAL A 561 -7.98 -17.61 -14.79
C VAL A 561 -8.15 -17.50 -16.30
N SER A 562 -9.30 -17.92 -16.83
CA SER A 562 -9.63 -17.77 -18.26
C SER A 562 -9.70 -16.31 -18.72
N TRP A 563 -10.07 -15.39 -17.81
CA TRP A 563 -10.06 -13.95 -18.09
C TRP A 563 -8.65 -13.36 -18.03
N LEU A 564 -7.88 -13.69 -16.98
CA LEU A 564 -6.49 -13.26 -16.83
C LEU A 564 -5.62 -13.73 -18.01
N ALA A 565 -5.77 -14.97 -18.46
CA ALA A 565 -4.99 -15.54 -19.56
C ALA A 565 -5.18 -14.81 -20.91
N GLU A 566 -6.40 -14.31 -21.18
CA GLU A 566 -6.71 -13.48 -22.36
C GLU A 566 -6.13 -12.07 -22.19
N PHE A 567 -6.41 -11.42 -21.06
CA PHE A 567 -6.27 -9.96 -20.92
C PHE A 567 -4.96 -9.47 -20.30
N ILE A 568 -4.22 -10.25 -19.50
CA ILE A 568 -2.99 -9.78 -18.81
C ILE A 568 -1.88 -9.32 -19.77
N LEU A 569 -1.90 -9.83 -21.00
CA LEU A 569 -0.95 -9.48 -22.06
C LEU A 569 -1.52 -8.52 -23.12
N SER A 570 -2.80 -8.16 -23.02
CA SER A 570 -3.48 -7.18 -23.88
C SER A 570 -3.10 -5.75 -23.51
N ASP A 571 -3.50 -4.78 -24.34
CA ASP A 571 -3.42 -3.35 -24.03
C ASP A 571 -4.73 -2.77 -23.48
N ASP A 572 -5.78 -3.60 -23.42
CA ASP A 572 -7.17 -3.23 -23.03
C ASP A 572 -7.23 -2.76 -21.57
N TYR A 573 -6.40 -3.35 -20.71
CA TYR A 573 -6.31 -3.05 -19.28
C TYR A 573 -4.90 -2.61 -18.90
N LYS A 574 -4.78 -1.75 -17.89
CA LYS A 574 -3.48 -1.33 -17.37
C LYS A 574 -3.06 -2.24 -16.23
N PRO A 575 -1.76 -2.60 -16.14
CA PRO A 575 -1.25 -3.45 -15.06
C PRO A 575 -0.97 -2.63 -13.79
N LEU A 576 -1.76 -1.58 -13.51
CA LEU A 576 -1.60 -0.81 -12.28
C LEU A 576 -2.12 -1.62 -11.09
N ASN A 577 -1.75 -1.13 -9.92
CA ASN A 577 -2.17 -1.57 -8.59
C ASN A 577 -1.86 -0.45 -7.59
N ALA A 578 -2.44 -0.52 -6.40
CA ALA A 578 -2.04 0.28 -5.25
C ALA A 578 -1.50 -0.66 -4.17
N PHE A 579 -0.31 -1.23 -4.40
CA PHE A 579 0.28 -2.17 -3.46
C PHE A 579 0.72 -1.51 -2.14
N PHE A 580 0.91 -0.18 -2.12
CA PHE A 580 1.20 0.63 -0.94
C PHE A 580 0.68 2.06 -1.16
N SER A 581 0.52 2.85 -0.11
CA SER A 581 -0.03 4.20 -0.16
C SER A 581 0.35 5.04 1.07
N GLY A 582 0.20 6.36 0.95
CA GLY A 582 0.30 7.25 2.10
C GLY A 582 -0.79 6.95 3.15
N SER A 583 -0.45 7.15 4.43
CA SER A 583 -1.37 6.93 5.55
C SER A 583 -2.54 7.91 5.61
N VAL A 584 -2.53 8.97 4.78
CA VAL A 584 -3.64 9.91 4.60
C VAL A 584 -4.21 9.78 3.19
N LYS A 585 -5.52 9.55 3.14
CA LYS A 585 -6.37 9.36 1.95
C LYS A 585 -7.55 10.33 2.00
N GLY A 586 -7.24 11.61 2.18
CA GLY A 586 -8.23 12.68 2.40
C GLY A 586 -8.62 12.88 3.87
N THR A 587 -9.48 13.86 4.12
CA THR A 587 -9.87 14.34 5.46
C THR A 587 -10.47 13.27 6.35
N SER A 588 -11.14 12.25 5.80
CA SER A 588 -11.70 11.12 6.56
C SER A 588 -10.64 10.28 7.30
N THR A 589 -9.37 10.42 6.94
CA THR A 589 -8.25 9.63 7.50
C THR A 589 -7.22 10.47 8.27
N MET A 590 -7.51 11.75 8.52
CA MET A 590 -6.64 12.60 9.34
C MET A 590 -6.74 12.19 10.83
N PRO A 591 -5.63 11.89 11.52
CA PRO A 591 -5.68 11.38 12.90
C PRO A 591 -6.27 12.39 13.89
N PHE A 592 -6.05 13.69 13.66
CA PHE A 592 -6.50 14.76 14.54
C PHE A 592 -8.03 14.89 14.65
N TYR A 593 -8.81 14.27 13.76
CA TYR A 593 -10.28 14.29 13.81
C TYR A 593 -10.88 13.14 14.63
N TYR A 594 -10.03 12.23 15.14
CA TYR A 594 -10.45 11.10 15.96
C TYR A 594 -10.28 11.42 17.45
N PRO A 595 -11.03 10.74 18.34
CA PRO A 595 -10.88 10.90 19.77
C PRO A 595 -9.45 10.71 20.26
N ILE A 596 -9.01 11.57 21.17
CA ILE A 596 -7.72 11.48 21.87
C ILE A 596 -7.90 11.57 23.38
N ASN A 597 -6.97 10.99 24.12
CA ASN A 597 -6.81 11.20 25.57
C ASN A 597 -5.34 11.43 25.97
N PHE A 598 -4.42 11.45 24.99
CA PHE A 598 -2.99 11.69 25.16
C PHE A 598 -2.57 12.81 24.19
N LEU A 599 -1.97 13.87 24.74
CA LEU A 599 -1.57 15.06 23.99
C LEU A 599 -0.32 15.70 24.64
N GLU A 600 0.77 15.75 23.89
CA GLU A 600 2.03 16.36 24.30
C GLU A 600 2.81 16.89 23.08
N TYR A 601 3.79 17.76 23.32
CA TYR A 601 4.84 17.99 22.35
C TYR A 601 5.80 16.79 22.31
N VAL A 602 6.47 16.56 21.18
CA VAL A 602 7.47 15.49 20.97
C VAL A 602 8.57 15.48 22.05
N ASN A 603 8.86 16.62 22.69
CA ASN A 603 9.79 16.69 23.83
C ASN A 603 9.24 16.16 25.18
N GLY A 604 8.00 15.66 25.23
CA GLY A 604 7.31 15.17 26.43
C GLY A 604 6.58 16.25 27.24
N THR A 605 6.51 17.50 26.75
CA THR A 605 5.75 18.57 27.42
C THR A 605 4.26 18.37 27.20
N LYS A 606 3.54 18.00 28.26
CA LYS A 606 2.08 17.78 28.21
C LYS A 606 1.32 19.04 27.80
N ILE A 607 0.32 18.86 26.94
CA ILE A 607 -0.62 19.90 26.51
C ILE A 607 -1.99 19.58 27.15
N PRO A 608 -2.77 20.56 27.61
CA PRO A 608 -4.13 20.32 28.06
C PRO A 608 -5.03 19.81 26.93
N LEU A 609 -5.76 18.72 27.14
CA LEU A 609 -6.68 18.12 26.13
C LEU A 609 -7.79 19.07 25.65
N ASN A 610 -8.06 20.14 26.39
CA ASN A 610 -9.05 21.16 26.06
C ASN A 610 -8.44 22.42 25.41
N ASP A 611 -7.15 22.41 25.07
CA ASP A 611 -6.50 23.52 24.38
C ASP A 611 -6.74 23.47 22.87
N THR A 612 -7.64 24.34 22.40
CA THR A 612 -7.97 24.48 20.97
C THR A 612 -7.11 25.53 20.26
N HIS A 613 -6.06 26.04 20.89
CA HIS A 613 -5.18 27.08 20.34
C HIS A 613 -3.79 26.57 19.95
N ILE A 614 -3.57 25.24 19.98
CA ILE A 614 -2.32 24.64 19.49
C ILE A 614 -2.29 24.61 17.96
N ASP A 615 -1.12 24.93 17.40
CA ASP A 615 -0.82 24.67 16.00
C ASP A 615 -0.57 23.16 15.84
N LEU A 616 -1.34 22.51 14.96
CA LEU A 616 -1.18 21.08 14.64
C LEU A 616 -0.04 20.90 13.63
N ASP A 617 1.20 20.95 14.14
CA ASP A 617 2.42 20.77 13.34
C ASP A 617 3.16 19.47 13.70
N SER A 618 4.34 19.27 13.10
CA SER A 618 5.17 18.08 13.33
C SER A 618 5.76 18.00 14.75
N SER A 619 5.58 19.00 15.62
CA SER A 619 6.07 18.98 16.99
C SER A 619 5.09 18.39 18.00
N VAL A 620 3.87 18.03 17.59
CA VAL A 620 2.80 17.52 18.46
C VAL A 620 2.64 16.00 18.32
N VAL A 621 2.34 15.33 19.43
CA VAL A 621 1.96 13.91 19.54
C VAL A 621 0.50 13.86 19.99
N LEU A 622 -0.38 13.26 19.17
CA LEU A 622 -1.80 13.10 19.48
C LEU A 622 -2.17 11.62 19.40
N ALA A 623 -2.72 11.08 20.48
CA ALA A 623 -2.90 9.64 20.60
C ALA A 623 -4.04 9.21 21.54
N MET A 624 -4.35 7.93 21.48
CA MET A 624 -5.12 7.22 22.50
C MET A 624 -4.19 6.36 23.35
N SER A 625 -4.38 6.43 24.67
CA SER A 625 -3.66 5.68 25.71
C SER A 625 -4.64 4.85 26.52
N GLY A 626 -4.30 3.58 26.77
CA GLY A 626 -5.11 2.65 27.55
C GLY A 626 -6.35 2.14 26.83
N VAL A 627 -7.34 1.63 27.58
CA VAL A 627 -8.67 1.26 27.07
C VAL A 627 -9.75 2.15 27.71
N VAL A 628 -10.59 2.77 26.88
CA VAL A 628 -11.70 3.64 27.30
C VAL A 628 -13.03 2.87 27.21
N PRO A 629 -13.87 2.88 28.26
CA PRO A 629 -15.16 2.18 28.25
C PRO A 629 -16.13 2.67 27.16
N HIS A 630 -16.94 1.76 26.61
CA HIS A 630 -17.86 1.97 25.49
C HIS A 630 -18.63 3.30 25.53
N GLU A 631 -19.37 3.51 26.62
CA GLU A 631 -20.25 4.67 26.79
C GLU A 631 -19.51 5.98 27.05
N GLN A 632 -18.20 5.93 27.30
CA GLN A 632 -17.32 7.10 27.28
C GLN A 632 -16.75 7.30 25.87
N TYR A 633 -16.21 6.26 25.24
CA TYR A 633 -15.61 6.37 23.90
C TYR A 633 -16.63 6.85 22.86
N LYS A 634 -17.84 6.29 22.90
CA LYS A 634 -18.99 6.70 22.07
C LYS A 634 -19.39 8.18 22.22
N LYS A 635 -19.17 8.79 23.39
CA LYS A 635 -19.37 10.24 23.58
C LYS A 635 -18.23 11.03 22.96
N MET A 636 -16.98 10.59 23.15
CA MET A 636 -15.83 11.22 22.53
C MET A 636 -15.96 11.23 20.99
N VAL A 637 -16.46 10.15 20.37
CA VAL A 637 -16.74 10.09 18.91
C VAL A 637 -17.82 11.10 18.45
N GLN A 638 -18.71 11.55 19.35
CA GLN A 638 -19.76 12.54 19.07
C GLN A 638 -19.31 13.99 19.35
N GLU A 639 -18.15 14.17 19.97
CA GLU A 639 -17.57 15.48 20.27
C GLU A 639 -16.67 15.94 19.11
N PRO A 640 -16.63 17.25 18.77
CA PRO A 640 -15.70 17.75 17.76
C PRO A 640 -14.25 17.74 18.28
N HIS A 641 -13.33 17.16 17.51
CA HIS A 641 -11.88 17.20 17.76
C HIS A 641 -11.24 18.25 16.84
N PHE A 642 -10.53 19.21 17.43
CA PHE A 642 -9.93 20.36 16.73
C PHE A 642 -10.88 21.10 15.76
N GLY A 643 -12.17 21.18 16.12
CA GLY A 643 -13.23 21.82 15.34
C GLY A 643 -13.90 20.94 14.29
N HIS A 644 -13.47 19.68 14.11
CA HIS A 644 -14.02 18.74 13.15
C HIS A 644 -14.75 17.58 13.83
N GLN A 645 -15.81 17.07 13.21
CA GLN A 645 -16.49 15.85 13.65
C GLN A 645 -15.65 14.62 13.30
N THR A 646 -15.68 13.58 14.13
CA THR A 646 -15.03 12.31 13.81
C THR A 646 -15.66 11.70 12.56
N PRO A 647 -14.87 11.39 11.51
CA PRO A 647 -15.40 10.74 10.31
C PRO A 647 -15.84 9.31 10.65
N THR A 648 -17.15 9.08 10.69
CA THR A 648 -17.71 7.75 11.03
C THR A 648 -17.91 6.85 9.81
N GLU A 649 -17.98 7.43 8.61
CA GLU A 649 -18.27 6.75 7.34
C GLU A 649 -17.04 6.76 6.42
N PHE A 650 -16.86 5.71 5.63
CA PHE A 650 -15.87 5.65 4.56
C PHE A 650 -16.50 6.10 3.22
N PRO A 651 -16.11 7.24 2.63
CA PRO A 651 -16.68 7.74 1.39
C PRO A 651 -16.13 7.07 0.12
N GLY A 652 -15.33 6.00 0.25
CA GLY A 652 -14.58 5.40 -0.84
C GLY A 652 -13.27 6.14 -1.16
N TYR A 653 -12.26 5.40 -1.64
CA TYR A 653 -10.99 5.99 -2.11
C TYR A 653 -11.15 6.88 -3.35
N SER A 654 -12.26 6.71 -4.07
CA SER A 654 -12.62 7.41 -5.30
C SER A 654 -12.90 8.91 -5.15
N ASN A 655 -12.98 9.43 -3.92
CA ASN A 655 -13.28 10.83 -3.62
C ASN A 655 -12.10 11.56 -2.95
N SER A 656 -10.86 11.07 -3.10
CA SER A 656 -9.69 11.65 -2.42
C SER A 656 -8.39 11.50 -3.20
N VAL A 657 -7.60 12.58 -3.15
CA VAL A 657 -6.27 12.66 -3.77
C VAL A 657 -5.21 12.24 -2.75
N PHE A 658 -4.42 11.21 -3.07
CA PHE A 658 -3.37 10.69 -2.20
C PHE A 658 -2.28 9.95 -2.98
N PRO A 659 -1.04 9.84 -2.45
CA PRO A 659 0.03 9.09 -3.09
C PRO A 659 -0.16 7.57 -2.93
N PHE A 660 0.08 6.82 -3.99
CA PHE A 660 0.10 5.36 -4.00
C PHE A 660 1.28 4.82 -4.83
N TRP A 661 1.74 3.62 -4.50
CA TRP A 661 2.82 2.92 -5.17
C TRP A 661 2.25 1.85 -6.08
N SER A 662 2.84 1.72 -7.26
CA SER A 662 2.35 0.85 -8.31
C SER A 662 3.50 0.14 -9.03
N SER A 663 3.42 -1.19 -9.15
CA SER A 663 4.41 -1.98 -9.88
C SER A 663 3.74 -2.92 -10.88
N ALA A 664 3.94 -2.66 -12.18
CA ALA A 664 3.52 -3.55 -13.24
C ALA A 664 4.25 -4.91 -13.18
N ALA A 665 5.51 -4.92 -12.71
CA ALA A 665 6.24 -6.15 -12.47
C ALA A 665 5.55 -7.04 -11.43
N TYR A 666 5.00 -6.43 -10.37
CA TYR A 666 4.23 -7.16 -9.35
C TYR A 666 2.87 -7.64 -9.86
N THR A 667 2.15 -6.87 -10.69
CA THR A 667 0.93 -7.33 -11.39
C THR A 667 1.21 -8.55 -12.27
N TYR A 668 2.29 -8.51 -13.04
CA TYR A 668 2.67 -9.64 -13.89
C TYR A 668 3.15 -10.85 -13.06
N ALA A 669 3.92 -10.65 -11.99
CA ALA A 669 4.44 -11.74 -11.15
C ALA A 669 3.35 -12.43 -10.34
N SER A 670 2.42 -11.67 -9.75
CA SER A 670 1.25 -12.22 -9.06
C SER A 670 0.32 -12.98 -10.00
N THR A 671 0.11 -12.48 -11.22
CA THR A 671 -0.69 -13.20 -12.24
C THR A 671 0.03 -14.45 -12.75
N LEU A 672 1.35 -14.42 -12.91
CA LEU A 672 2.15 -15.60 -13.26
C LEU A 672 1.98 -16.70 -12.21
N LEU A 673 2.04 -16.34 -10.92
CA LEU A 673 1.74 -17.24 -9.81
C LEU A 673 0.31 -17.82 -9.90
N THR A 674 -0.69 -16.98 -10.16
CA THR A 674 -2.09 -17.43 -10.33
C THR A 674 -2.22 -18.48 -11.43
N LEU A 675 -1.70 -18.18 -12.62
CA LEU A 675 -1.81 -19.06 -13.78
C LEU A 675 -1.02 -20.36 -13.57
N SER A 676 0.16 -20.30 -12.94
CA SER A 676 0.97 -21.49 -12.71
C SER A 676 0.40 -22.39 -11.61
N GLN A 677 -0.14 -21.82 -10.53
CA GLN A 677 -0.86 -22.59 -9.51
C GLN A 677 -2.10 -23.26 -10.11
N PHE A 678 -2.88 -22.55 -10.92
CA PHE A 678 -4.05 -23.12 -11.59
C PHE A 678 -3.69 -24.34 -12.48
N LEU A 679 -2.65 -24.23 -13.31
CA LEU A 679 -2.16 -25.36 -14.11
C LEU A 679 -1.62 -26.53 -13.30
N ASN A 680 -1.36 -26.35 -12.01
CA ASN A 680 -0.87 -27.38 -11.10
C ASN A 680 -1.99 -28.02 -10.25
N LEU A 681 -3.25 -27.60 -10.43
CA LEU A 681 -4.39 -28.25 -9.81
C LEU A 681 -4.60 -29.64 -10.41
N ALA A 682 -4.74 -30.65 -9.55
CA ALA A 682 -5.15 -31.99 -9.95
C ALA A 682 -6.57 -31.95 -10.56
N THR A 683 -6.78 -32.72 -11.62
CA THR A 683 -8.04 -32.84 -12.38
C THR A 683 -8.73 -34.17 -12.14
#